data_AF-A0A673UDP9-F1
#
_entry.id   AF-A0A673UDP9-F1
#
_cell.length_a   1.000
_cell.length_b   1.000
_cell.length_c   1.000
_cell.angle_alpha   90.00
_cell.angle_beta   90.00
_cell.angle_gamma   90.00
#
_symmetry.space_group_name_H-M   'P 1'
#
loop_
_entity.id
_entity.type
_entity.pdbx_description
1 polymer ?
#
loop_
_entity_poly.entity_id
_entity_poly.type
_entity_poly.pdbx_seq_one_letter_code
_entity_poly.pdbx_strand_id
1 'polypeptide(L)'
;MEIDQCLLESLPLGQRQRLVKRMRCEQIKAYYEREKAFQKQEGFLKKLKHGKNQKVHFNLADMIRDAIIHHDDKEALRLLKEGADPHTPVSSGGSLLHLCARYDNAFIAEILIDRGVNVNHQDEDFWTPMHIACACDNPDIVLLLILAGANVLLQDVNGNIPLDYAMEGTESSSILLTYLDENGVDLGSLRRLKLQRPASMLTDVQRFLSGGGNVNEQNDDGVTLLHMACASGYKEVVSLLLEHGGDLNVADNQYWTPLHLAAKYGQTNLVKLLLMHQANPNLLNCNEEKASDIAASEFIEEMLLKAEIAWEERVKERLSVPALTAEQPYEEILHDLPALPSKLSPLVLPIAKQDSMLEKDIMFKDAKKGLCKRQSQDSVPEDSTENGPTKPEQVKLTPPAPSDDLATLSELNDGSLLYEIQKRFGNNQIYTFIGDILLLVNPFKELPIYSTTVSRLYLSSAGRPCASLPPHIYSCAERAFHQLFRERRPQCFILSGERGSGKSEASKQILRHLTCRSGYSRPMFESKFKHVICILEAFGHAKTTLNDLSSCFIKYLELQFCERRKHLTGARIYTYMLEKSRLVSQPLGQSNFLIFYLLMDGLSAEEKYGLHLNNLCAHRYLSQPRPEDVSTAEHSLNREKFALLKQALNVVGFSNVEVENLFVILAAILHIGDIRFTALTEANSAFVSDLQRLEQVAEMLQVASDELVSALTTDIQYFKGDTIIRRHTVQMAEFYRDLLAKSLFGRLFSFLVNAMNRCLQSPEEHSLCVNMTNEKMHHYINEVLFLQEQTECVQEGVTMETAYSPGNQTGVLDFFFQKPSGFLSLLDEESQMIWSMEPNLPKKLHSLLESSNTNAVYSPMKDGNGNVALKDQGTAFTIMHYAGRVTYEIIGAIEKNKDSLSQNLLFVMKSCRCIR
;
A
#
# COMPACT_ATOMS: atom_id res chain seq x y z
N MET A 1 -50.61 2.16 -14.28
CA MET A 1 -51.03 1.60 -12.98
C MET A 1 -50.74 2.65 -11.94
N GLU A 2 -51.77 3.34 -11.46
CA GLU A 2 -51.66 4.23 -10.32
C GLU A 2 -51.94 3.38 -9.07
N ILE A 3 -51.00 3.39 -8.11
CA ILE A 3 -51.22 2.82 -6.79
C ILE A 3 -51.51 3.97 -5.85
N ASP A 4 -52.53 3.79 -5.02
CA ASP A 4 -52.91 4.72 -3.99
C ASP A 4 -51.72 5.01 -3.07
N GLN A 5 -51.29 6.27 -3.00
CA GLN A 5 -50.03 6.68 -2.34
C GLN A 5 -50.03 6.31 -0.85
N CYS A 6 -51.22 6.25 -0.24
CA CYS A 6 -51.43 5.77 1.12
C CYS A 6 -51.02 4.29 1.32
N LEU A 7 -51.15 3.44 0.28
CA LEU A 7 -50.80 2.03 0.36
C LEU A 7 -49.26 1.84 0.33
N LEU A 8 -48.56 2.66 -0.47
CA LEU A 8 -47.10 2.65 -0.54
C LEU A 8 -46.47 3.11 0.78
N GLU A 9 -47.04 4.15 1.40
CA GLU A 9 -46.55 4.72 2.66
C GLU A 9 -46.76 3.80 3.87
N SER A 10 -47.77 2.92 3.82
CA SER A 10 -48.04 1.93 4.87
C SER A 10 -47.06 0.75 4.93
N LEU A 11 -46.26 0.53 3.88
CA LEU A 11 -45.35 -0.63 3.78
C LEU A 11 -43.93 -0.33 4.33
N PRO A 12 -43.27 -1.29 5.01
CA PRO A 12 -41.87 -1.18 5.39
C PRO A 12 -40.95 -0.95 4.18
N LEU A 13 -39.85 -0.22 4.39
CA LEU A 13 -38.95 0.24 3.33
C LEU A 13 -38.49 -0.88 2.38
N GLY A 14 -38.14 -2.06 2.91
CA GLY A 14 -37.72 -3.21 2.12
C GLY A 14 -38.82 -3.81 1.24
N GLN A 15 -40.08 -3.79 1.68
CA GLN A 15 -41.21 -4.26 0.87
C GLN A 15 -41.59 -3.23 -0.21
N ARG A 16 -41.48 -1.93 0.11
CA ARG A 16 -41.67 -0.84 -0.85
C ARG A 16 -40.65 -0.92 -1.99
N GLN A 17 -39.38 -1.17 -1.66
CA GLN A 17 -38.31 -1.36 -2.66
C GLN A 17 -38.53 -2.60 -3.54
N ARG A 18 -38.99 -3.72 -2.98
CA ARG A 18 -39.31 -4.94 -3.76
C ARG A 18 -40.49 -4.72 -4.72
N LEU A 19 -41.54 -4.04 -4.27
CA LEU A 19 -42.71 -3.74 -5.12
C LEU A 19 -42.32 -2.81 -6.27
N VAL A 20 -41.52 -1.78 -5.99
CA VAL A 20 -41.01 -0.85 -7.02
C VAL A 20 -40.08 -1.57 -8.01
N LYS A 21 -39.17 -2.45 -7.54
CA LYS A 21 -38.32 -3.27 -8.43
C LYS A 21 -39.15 -4.20 -9.33
N ARG A 22 -40.16 -4.89 -8.77
CA ARG A 22 -41.05 -5.79 -9.53
C ARG A 22 -41.84 -5.04 -10.61
N MET A 23 -42.36 -3.86 -10.29
CA MET A 23 -43.08 -3.01 -11.24
C MET A 23 -42.17 -2.47 -12.35
N ARG A 24 -40.91 -2.14 -12.02
CA ARG A 24 -39.92 -1.74 -13.03
C ARG A 24 -39.63 -2.89 -14.01
N CYS A 25 -39.49 -4.12 -13.51
CA CYS A 25 -39.32 -5.30 -14.37
C CYS A 25 -40.53 -5.53 -15.29
N GLU A 26 -41.76 -5.38 -14.79
CA GLU A 26 -42.95 -5.50 -15.64
C GLU A 26 -43.08 -4.37 -16.67
N GLN A 27 -42.69 -3.14 -16.32
CA GLN A 27 -42.64 -2.02 -17.27
C GLN A 27 -41.63 -2.26 -18.39
N ILE A 28 -40.43 -2.76 -18.05
CA ILE A 28 -39.40 -3.11 -19.02
C ILE A 28 -39.89 -4.24 -19.94
N LYS A 29 -40.54 -5.27 -19.38
CA LYS A 29 -41.12 -6.37 -20.15
C LYS A 29 -42.22 -5.89 -21.11
N ALA A 30 -43.12 -5.02 -20.65
CA ALA A 30 -44.18 -4.43 -21.48
C ALA A 30 -43.65 -3.49 -22.57
N TYR A 31 -42.57 -2.75 -22.29
CA TYR A 31 -41.86 -1.92 -23.27
C TYR A 31 -41.28 -2.78 -24.41
N TYR A 32 -40.60 -3.88 -24.09
CA TYR A 32 -40.02 -4.78 -25.10
C TYR A 32 -41.08 -5.58 -25.86
N GLU A 33 -42.21 -5.94 -25.26
CA GLU A 33 -43.32 -6.54 -25.99
C GLU A 33 -43.96 -5.56 -26.99
N ARG A 34 -44.04 -4.27 -26.66
CA ARG A 34 -44.42 -3.20 -27.60
C ARG A 34 -43.40 -3.01 -28.71
N GLU A 35 -42.12 -3.04 -28.39
CA GLU A 35 -41.04 -2.89 -29.39
C GLU A 35 -41.03 -4.07 -30.38
N LYS A 36 -41.26 -5.29 -29.87
CA LYS A 36 -41.40 -6.52 -30.67
C LYS A 36 -42.65 -6.50 -31.57
N ALA A 37 -43.71 -5.83 -31.16
CA ALA A 37 -44.90 -5.59 -31.98
C ALA A 37 -44.64 -4.54 -33.06
N PHE A 38 -43.85 -3.50 -32.77
CA PHE A 38 -43.41 -2.47 -33.70
C PHE A 38 -42.49 -3.04 -34.80
N GLN A 39 -41.51 -3.87 -34.43
CA GLN A 39 -40.59 -4.51 -35.37
C GLN A 39 -41.28 -5.54 -36.30
N LYS A 40 -42.41 -6.13 -35.87
CA LYS A 40 -43.25 -6.97 -36.76
C LYS A 40 -44.00 -6.18 -37.83
N GLN A 41 -44.24 -4.87 -37.63
CA GLN A 41 -44.87 -4.01 -38.63
C GLN A 41 -43.87 -3.45 -39.66
N GLU A 42 -42.59 -3.30 -39.31
CA GLU A 42 -41.55 -2.79 -40.22
C GLU A 42 -40.84 -3.88 -41.07
N GLY A 43 -41.07 -5.17 -40.77
CA GLY A 43 -40.40 -6.32 -41.40
C GLY A 43 -40.84 -6.73 -42.82
N PHE A 44 -41.41 -5.83 -43.61
CA PHE A 44 -41.82 -6.11 -45.00
C PHE A 44 -41.05 -5.25 -46.01
N LEU A 45 -39.71 -5.31 -46.04
CA LEU A 45 -38.94 -5.06 -47.27
C LEU A 45 -37.46 -5.49 -47.15
N LYS A 46 -37.07 -6.32 -48.14
CA LYS A 46 -35.72 -6.60 -48.65
C LYS A 46 -34.91 -7.73 -47.99
N LYS A 47 -35.18 -8.94 -48.50
CA LYS A 47 -34.18 -9.98 -48.76
C LYS A 47 -33.08 -9.45 -49.69
N LEU A 48 -31.81 -9.73 -49.38
CA LEU A 48 -30.74 -9.85 -50.39
C LEU A 48 -29.71 -10.92 -49.98
N LYS A 49 -29.85 -12.05 -50.68
CA LYS A 49 -28.95 -13.15 -51.06
C LYS A 49 -27.60 -13.35 -50.34
N HIS A 50 -27.43 -14.61 -49.91
CA HIS A 50 -26.21 -15.29 -49.50
C HIS A 50 -25.06 -15.20 -50.53
N GLY A 51 -23.86 -14.90 -50.01
CA GLY A 51 -22.58 -15.41 -50.51
C GLY A 51 -22.08 -16.53 -49.59
N LYS A 52 -21.58 -17.61 -50.17
CA LYS A 52 -21.14 -18.85 -49.51
C LYS A 52 -19.97 -18.59 -48.57
N ASN A 53 -20.19 -18.62 -47.26
CA ASN A 53 -19.12 -18.84 -46.29
C ASN A 53 -19.05 -20.33 -45.97
N GLN A 54 -17.87 -20.92 -46.07
CA GLN A 54 -17.56 -22.22 -45.50
C GLN A 54 -17.96 -22.17 -44.01
N LYS A 55 -19.03 -22.88 -43.63
CA LYS A 55 -19.39 -23.01 -42.22
C LYS A 55 -18.38 -23.97 -41.59
N VAL A 56 -17.39 -23.39 -40.91
CA VAL A 56 -16.61 -24.11 -39.91
C VAL A 56 -17.62 -24.56 -38.85
N HIS A 57 -17.85 -25.86 -38.75
CA HIS A 57 -18.69 -26.42 -37.70
C HIS A 57 -17.86 -26.48 -36.43
N PHE A 58 -18.07 -25.50 -35.55
CA PHE A 58 -17.55 -25.56 -34.19
C PHE A 58 -18.37 -26.56 -33.38
N ASN A 59 -17.70 -27.24 -32.46
CA ASN A 59 -18.35 -28.17 -31.55
C ASN A 59 -19.35 -27.39 -30.68
N LEU A 60 -20.58 -27.90 -30.53
CA LEU A 60 -21.62 -27.27 -29.70
C LEU A 60 -21.16 -27.06 -28.25
N ALA A 61 -20.31 -27.96 -27.75
CA ALA A 61 -19.67 -27.86 -26.44
C ALA A 61 -18.74 -26.63 -26.31
N ASP A 62 -17.97 -26.31 -27.35
CA ASP A 62 -17.08 -25.16 -27.32
C ASP A 62 -17.87 -23.87 -27.51
N MET A 63 -18.87 -23.90 -28.40
CA MET A 63 -19.74 -22.75 -28.66
C MET A 63 -20.57 -22.34 -27.43
N ILE A 64 -21.09 -23.31 -26.67
CA ILE A 64 -21.88 -22.98 -25.47
C ILE A 64 -21.00 -22.44 -24.34
N ARG A 65 -19.77 -22.96 -24.19
CA ARG A 65 -18.80 -22.42 -23.22
C ARG A 65 -18.44 -20.98 -23.58
N ASP A 66 -18.14 -20.72 -24.86
CA ASP A 66 -17.82 -19.38 -25.36
C ASP A 66 -18.97 -18.39 -25.16
N ALA A 67 -20.20 -18.81 -25.46
CA ALA A 67 -21.40 -17.99 -25.24
C ALA A 67 -21.62 -17.65 -23.76
N ILE A 68 -21.34 -18.58 -22.83
CA ILE A 68 -21.42 -18.34 -21.38
C ILE A 68 -20.35 -17.35 -20.94
N ILE A 69 -19.10 -17.52 -21.39
CA ILE A 69 -17.95 -16.65 -21.05
C ILE A 69 -18.18 -15.20 -21.52
N HIS A 70 -18.80 -15.02 -22.69
CA HIS A 70 -19.03 -13.71 -23.30
C HIS A 70 -20.40 -13.09 -22.99
N HIS A 71 -21.20 -13.69 -22.09
CA HIS A 71 -22.56 -13.25 -21.76
C HIS A 71 -23.50 -13.12 -22.97
N ASP A 72 -23.33 -13.98 -23.98
CA ASP A 72 -24.29 -14.06 -25.10
C ASP A 72 -25.43 -15.02 -24.75
N ASP A 73 -26.32 -14.56 -23.86
CA ASP A 73 -27.44 -15.35 -23.36
C ASP A 73 -28.39 -15.81 -24.48
N LYS A 74 -28.45 -15.06 -25.59
CA LYS A 74 -29.27 -15.41 -26.76
C LYS A 74 -28.67 -16.60 -27.50
N GLU A 75 -27.36 -16.58 -27.71
CA GLU A 75 -26.63 -17.67 -28.34
C GLU A 75 -26.63 -18.91 -27.44
N ALA A 76 -26.34 -18.77 -26.14
CA ALA A 76 -26.39 -19.88 -25.18
C ALA A 76 -27.79 -20.53 -25.12
N LEU A 77 -28.86 -19.73 -25.10
CA LEU A 77 -30.23 -20.24 -25.18
C LEU A 77 -30.54 -20.93 -26.51
N ARG A 78 -30.01 -20.42 -27.63
CA ARG A 78 -30.19 -21.04 -28.94
C ARG A 78 -29.49 -22.40 -28.96
N LEU A 79 -28.25 -22.47 -28.53
CA LEU A 79 -27.45 -23.71 -28.50
C LEU A 79 -28.08 -24.77 -27.60
N LEU A 80 -28.57 -24.38 -26.41
CA LEU A 80 -29.30 -25.29 -25.52
C LEU A 80 -30.63 -25.78 -26.11
N LYS A 81 -31.27 -25.02 -27.00
CA LYS A 81 -32.47 -25.47 -27.75
C LYS A 81 -32.11 -26.34 -28.95
N GLU A 82 -30.95 -26.11 -29.55
CA GLU A 82 -30.41 -26.88 -30.69
C GLU A 82 -29.77 -28.21 -30.26
N GLY A 83 -29.76 -28.52 -28.96
CA GLY A 83 -29.35 -29.81 -28.42
C GLY A 83 -27.94 -29.85 -27.82
N ALA A 84 -27.34 -28.69 -27.50
CA ALA A 84 -26.13 -28.66 -26.70
C ALA A 84 -26.37 -29.31 -25.33
N ASP A 85 -25.50 -30.24 -24.94
CA ASP A 85 -25.63 -30.98 -23.69
C ASP A 85 -25.33 -30.07 -22.48
N PRO A 86 -26.30 -29.84 -21.58
CA PRO A 86 -26.07 -29.03 -20.38
C PRO A 86 -25.08 -29.66 -19.38
N HIS A 87 -24.78 -30.96 -19.51
CA HIS A 87 -23.82 -31.69 -18.69
C HIS A 87 -22.41 -31.75 -19.29
N THR A 88 -22.17 -30.99 -20.36
CA THR A 88 -20.85 -30.89 -20.99
C THR A 88 -19.78 -30.50 -19.94
N PRO A 89 -18.74 -31.33 -19.73
CA PRO A 89 -17.67 -31.01 -18.79
C PRO A 89 -16.77 -29.89 -19.35
N VAL A 90 -16.14 -29.13 -18.47
CA VAL A 90 -15.08 -28.17 -18.83
C VAL A 90 -13.70 -28.79 -18.62
N SER A 91 -12.65 -28.14 -19.13
CA SER A 91 -11.28 -28.68 -19.10
C SER A 91 -10.73 -28.98 -17.70
N SER A 92 -11.32 -28.45 -16.63
CA SER A 92 -10.96 -28.73 -15.24
C SER A 92 -11.77 -29.87 -14.59
N GLY A 93 -12.54 -30.62 -15.38
CA GLY A 93 -13.50 -31.63 -14.88
C GLY A 93 -14.78 -31.05 -14.27
N GLY A 94 -14.94 -29.73 -14.25
CA GLY A 94 -16.13 -29.03 -13.76
C GLY A 94 -17.31 -29.07 -14.74
N SER A 95 -18.47 -28.56 -14.31
CA SER A 95 -19.69 -28.40 -15.11
C SER A 95 -19.84 -27.00 -15.71
N LEU A 96 -20.79 -26.79 -16.63
CA LEU A 96 -21.12 -25.44 -17.14
C LEU A 96 -21.52 -24.45 -16.03
N LEU A 97 -22.04 -24.92 -14.88
CA LEU A 97 -22.32 -24.07 -13.72
C LEU A 97 -21.05 -23.46 -13.11
N HIS A 98 -19.90 -24.12 -13.23
CA HIS A 98 -18.61 -23.56 -12.79
C HIS A 98 -18.22 -22.34 -13.63
N LEU A 99 -18.50 -22.37 -14.95
CA LEU A 99 -18.29 -21.22 -15.82
C LEU A 99 -19.27 -20.09 -15.50
N CYS A 100 -20.55 -20.40 -15.34
CA CYS A 100 -21.54 -19.39 -14.94
C CYS A 100 -21.17 -18.73 -13.60
N ALA A 101 -20.68 -19.51 -12.63
CA ALA A 101 -20.21 -18.99 -11.35
C ALA A 101 -18.94 -18.14 -11.46
N ARG A 102 -18.04 -18.42 -12.41
CA ARG A 102 -16.80 -17.65 -12.63
C ARG A 102 -17.07 -16.29 -13.30
N TYR A 103 -17.96 -16.29 -14.28
CA TYR A 103 -18.25 -15.13 -15.11
C TYR A 103 -19.54 -14.40 -14.72
N ASP A 104 -20.14 -14.72 -13.57
CA ASP A 104 -21.38 -14.06 -13.09
C ASP A 104 -22.56 -14.13 -14.09
N ASN A 105 -22.75 -15.28 -14.74
CA ASN A 105 -23.88 -15.49 -15.66
C ASN A 105 -25.06 -16.18 -14.94
N ALA A 106 -25.77 -15.42 -14.09
CA ALA A 106 -26.88 -15.94 -13.28
C ALA A 106 -28.08 -16.41 -14.11
N PHE A 107 -28.34 -15.76 -15.24
CA PHE A 107 -29.45 -16.10 -16.11
C PHE A 107 -29.29 -17.50 -16.74
N ILE A 108 -28.12 -17.81 -17.30
CA ILE A 108 -27.86 -19.14 -17.84
C ILE A 108 -27.69 -20.17 -16.72
N ALA A 109 -27.15 -19.78 -15.55
CA ALA A 109 -27.08 -20.66 -14.39
C ALA A 109 -28.48 -21.15 -13.96
N GLU A 110 -29.47 -20.26 -13.86
CA GLU A 110 -30.86 -20.60 -13.53
C GLU A 110 -31.41 -21.65 -14.51
N ILE A 111 -31.22 -21.41 -15.81
CA ILE A 111 -31.68 -22.31 -16.87
C ILE A 111 -30.98 -23.69 -16.81
N LEU A 112 -29.71 -23.74 -16.45
CA LEU A 112 -28.96 -25.00 -16.32
C LEU A 112 -29.42 -25.79 -15.08
N ILE A 113 -29.70 -25.10 -13.96
CA ILE A 113 -30.27 -25.72 -12.75
C ILE A 113 -31.66 -26.29 -13.06
N ASP A 114 -32.52 -25.54 -13.75
CA ASP A 114 -33.84 -26.01 -14.19
C ASP A 114 -33.77 -27.23 -15.11
N ARG A 115 -32.67 -27.37 -15.86
CA ARG A 115 -32.38 -28.55 -16.68
C ARG A 115 -31.72 -29.70 -15.93
N GLY A 116 -31.56 -29.60 -14.62
CA GLY A 116 -31.07 -30.69 -13.76
C GLY A 116 -29.55 -30.82 -13.68
N VAL A 117 -28.78 -29.77 -14.02
CA VAL A 117 -27.33 -29.79 -13.79
C VAL A 117 -27.05 -29.83 -12.29
N ASN A 118 -26.18 -30.75 -11.85
CA ASN A 118 -25.85 -30.94 -10.45
C ASN A 118 -25.14 -29.71 -9.87
N VAL A 119 -25.82 -29.01 -8.96
CA VAL A 119 -25.30 -27.83 -8.24
C VAL A 119 -24.14 -28.14 -7.29
N ASN A 120 -23.99 -29.41 -6.92
CA ASN A 120 -22.94 -29.92 -6.03
C ASN A 120 -21.85 -30.68 -6.79
N HIS A 121 -21.79 -30.57 -8.13
CA HIS A 121 -20.72 -31.19 -8.92
C HIS A 121 -19.37 -30.68 -8.44
N GLN A 122 -18.45 -31.60 -8.16
CA GLN A 122 -17.08 -31.30 -7.74
C GLN A 122 -16.14 -31.52 -8.93
N ASP A 123 -15.32 -30.52 -9.25
CA ASP A 123 -14.30 -30.61 -10.29
C ASP A 123 -13.06 -31.39 -9.80
N GLU A 124 -11.96 -31.38 -10.57
CA GLU A 124 -10.74 -32.13 -10.23
C GLU A 124 -10.09 -31.71 -8.89
N ASP A 125 -10.32 -30.48 -8.43
CA ASP A 125 -9.85 -29.97 -7.14
C ASP A 125 -10.93 -30.05 -6.04
N PHE A 126 -12.03 -30.76 -6.32
CA PHE A 126 -13.22 -30.83 -5.51
C PHE A 126 -13.92 -29.49 -5.28
N TRP A 127 -13.69 -28.51 -6.16
CA TRP A 127 -14.42 -27.26 -6.14
C TRP A 127 -15.82 -27.48 -6.68
N THR A 128 -16.79 -26.83 -6.03
CA THR A 128 -18.18 -26.75 -6.50
C THR A 128 -18.43 -25.41 -7.16
N PRO A 129 -19.54 -25.23 -7.92
CA PRO A 129 -19.93 -23.92 -8.41
C PRO A 129 -20.02 -22.87 -7.29
N MET A 130 -20.38 -23.28 -6.06
CA MET A 130 -20.40 -22.42 -4.88
C MET A 130 -19.00 -21.93 -4.50
N HIS A 131 -17.96 -22.77 -4.55
CA HIS A 131 -16.58 -22.35 -4.28
C HIS A 131 -16.13 -21.24 -5.24
N ILE A 132 -16.43 -21.39 -6.52
CA ILE A 132 -16.10 -20.39 -7.55
C ILE A 132 -16.92 -19.11 -7.33
N ALA A 133 -18.23 -19.23 -7.09
CA ALA A 133 -19.08 -18.07 -6.86
C ALA A 133 -18.61 -17.24 -5.65
N CYS A 134 -18.15 -17.89 -4.58
CA CYS A 134 -17.56 -17.23 -3.42
C CYS A 134 -16.20 -16.59 -3.70
N ALA A 135 -15.33 -17.28 -4.43
CA ALA A 135 -14.01 -16.76 -4.79
C ALA A 135 -14.08 -15.54 -5.73
N CYS A 136 -15.08 -15.51 -6.62
CA CYS A 136 -15.34 -14.42 -7.55
C CYS A 136 -16.25 -13.32 -6.99
N ASP A 137 -16.82 -13.52 -5.80
CA ASP A 137 -17.81 -12.66 -5.15
C ASP A 137 -19.05 -12.36 -6.01
N ASN A 138 -19.71 -13.42 -6.48
CA ASN A 138 -20.93 -13.32 -7.30
C ASN A 138 -22.18 -13.67 -6.45
N PRO A 139 -22.78 -12.70 -5.72
CA PRO A 139 -23.82 -12.97 -4.72
C PRO A 139 -25.12 -13.50 -5.33
N ASP A 140 -25.45 -13.08 -6.56
CA ASP A 140 -26.64 -13.57 -7.27
C ASP A 140 -26.53 -15.07 -7.59
N ILE A 141 -25.33 -15.54 -8.00
CA ILE A 141 -25.05 -16.97 -8.18
C ILE A 141 -25.09 -17.71 -6.84
N VAL A 142 -24.49 -17.16 -5.77
CA VAL A 142 -24.49 -17.76 -4.43
C VAL A 142 -25.92 -17.97 -3.95
N LEU A 143 -26.77 -16.95 -4.07
CA LEU A 143 -28.18 -17.02 -3.68
C LEU A 143 -28.94 -18.05 -4.52
N LEU A 144 -28.73 -18.05 -5.84
CA LEU A 144 -29.35 -19.01 -6.76
C LEU A 144 -28.97 -20.45 -6.43
N LEU A 145 -27.70 -20.72 -6.11
CA LEU A 145 -27.22 -22.04 -5.70
C LEU A 145 -27.79 -22.47 -4.33
N ILE A 146 -27.89 -21.56 -3.35
CA ILE A 146 -28.53 -21.84 -2.06
C ILE A 146 -30.01 -22.20 -2.25
N LEU A 147 -30.73 -21.43 -3.06
CA LEU A 147 -32.14 -21.69 -3.39
C LEU A 147 -32.33 -23.04 -4.10
N ALA A 148 -31.34 -23.44 -4.91
CA ALA A 148 -31.30 -24.74 -5.57
C ALA A 148 -30.86 -25.91 -4.65
N GLY A 149 -30.56 -25.66 -3.38
CA GLY A 149 -30.20 -26.69 -2.41
C GLY A 149 -28.73 -27.13 -2.49
N ALA A 150 -27.82 -26.25 -2.91
CA ALA A 150 -26.39 -26.54 -2.89
C ALA A 150 -25.87 -26.75 -1.46
N ASN A 151 -25.01 -27.76 -1.28
CA ASN A 151 -24.34 -28.06 -0.02
C ASN A 151 -23.14 -27.13 0.17
N VAL A 152 -23.33 -26.11 0.99
CA VAL A 152 -22.33 -25.10 1.35
C VAL A 152 -21.21 -25.60 2.27
N LEU A 153 -21.22 -26.89 2.64
CA LEU A 153 -20.21 -27.51 3.52
C LEU A 153 -19.31 -28.52 2.79
N LEU A 154 -19.47 -28.69 1.47
CA LEU A 154 -18.57 -29.52 0.69
C LEU A 154 -17.14 -28.97 0.75
N GLN A 155 -16.18 -29.87 0.90
CA GLN A 155 -14.78 -29.53 1.07
C GLN A 155 -14.00 -29.75 -0.22
N ASP A 156 -13.09 -28.83 -0.53
CA ASP A 156 -12.09 -29.00 -1.57
C ASP A 156 -10.97 -29.95 -1.11
N VAL A 157 -9.99 -30.19 -2.00
CA VAL A 157 -8.79 -30.99 -1.69
C VAL A 157 -7.99 -30.49 -0.47
N ASN A 158 -8.12 -29.21 -0.11
CA ASN A 158 -7.46 -28.60 1.05
C ASN A 158 -8.33 -28.65 2.33
N GLY A 159 -9.54 -29.21 2.25
CA GLY A 159 -10.49 -29.22 3.36
C GLY A 159 -11.19 -27.88 3.62
N ASN A 160 -11.11 -26.94 2.68
CA ASN A 160 -11.78 -25.64 2.70
C ASN A 160 -13.22 -25.79 2.21
N ILE A 161 -14.15 -25.08 2.85
CA ILE A 161 -15.55 -24.96 2.36
C ILE A 161 -15.69 -23.68 1.52
N PRO A 162 -16.77 -23.48 0.73
CA PRO A 162 -16.96 -22.27 -0.08
C PRO A 162 -16.80 -20.96 0.70
N LEU A 163 -17.27 -20.91 1.95
CA LEU A 163 -17.13 -19.72 2.82
C LEU A 163 -15.66 -19.33 3.06
N ASP A 164 -14.73 -20.28 3.06
CA ASP A 164 -13.30 -19.99 3.25
C ASP A 164 -12.70 -19.22 2.06
N TYR A 165 -13.37 -19.25 0.90
CA TYR A 165 -12.99 -18.50 -0.31
C TYR A 165 -13.76 -17.18 -0.47
N ALA A 166 -14.83 -16.97 0.29
CA ALA A 166 -15.55 -15.70 0.29
C ALA A 166 -14.72 -14.63 1.02
N MET A 167 -14.49 -13.49 0.38
CA MET A 167 -13.78 -12.38 1.02
C MET A 167 -14.62 -11.81 2.17
N GLU A 168 -13.99 -11.59 3.34
CA GLU A 168 -14.69 -11.10 4.52
C GLU A 168 -15.29 -9.70 4.28
N GLY A 169 -16.61 -9.57 4.49
CA GLY A 169 -17.34 -8.33 4.29
C GLY A 169 -18.01 -8.18 2.92
N THR A 170 -17.87 -9.16 2.03
CA THR A 170 -18.62 -9.18 0.77
C THR A 170 -20.04 -9.72 0.93
N GLU A 171 -20.90 -9.42 -0.03
CA GLU A 171 -22.29 -9.87 -0.03
C GLU A 171 -22.39 -11.41 -0.05
N SER A 172 -21.53 -12.08 -0.84
CA SER A 172 -21.43 -13.55 -0.85
C SER A 172 -21.08 -14.13 0.52
N SER A 173 -20.13 -13.50 1.23
CA SER A 173 -19.75 -13.90 2.59
C SER A 173 -20.89 -13.68 3.58
N SER A 174 -21.61 -12.56 3.48
CA SER A 174 -22.75 -12.26 4.35
C SER A 174 -23.89 -13.25 4.13
N ILE A 175 -24.24 -13.55 2.87
CA ILE A 175 -25.30 -14.50 2.53
C ILE A 175 -24.99 -15.89 3.13
N LEU A 176 -23.75 -16.38 2.95
CA LEU A 176 -23.36 -17.69 3.48
C LEU A 176 -23.27 -17.71 5.01
N LEU A 177 -22.74 -16.66 5.65
CA LEU A 177 -22.69 -16.58 7.11
C LEU A 177 -24.09 -16.58 7.71
N THR A 178 -25.02 -15.79 7.15
CA THR A 178 -26.41 -15.77 7.59
C THR A 178 -27.07 -17.14 7.36
N TYR A 179 -26.89 -17.75 6.20
CA TYR A 179 -27.44 -19.09 5.92
C TYR A 179 -26.91 -20.14 6.89
N LEU A 180 -25.60 -20.14 7.18
CA LEU A 180 -24.98 -21.11 8.10
C LEU A 180 -25.41 -20.89 9.55
N ASP A 181 -25.56 -19.64 9.99
CA ASP A 181 -26.07 -19.29 11.32
C ASP A 181 -27.55 -19.71 11.49
N GLU A 182 -28.38 -19.43 10.49
CA GLU A 182 -29.79 -19.86 10.46
C GLU A 182 -29.95 -21.39 10.49
N ASN A 183 -29.00 -22.12 9.91
CA ASN A 183 -28.95 -23.59 9.94
C ASN A 183 -28.17 -24.16 11.14
N GLY A 184 -27.76 -23.32 12.10
CA GLY A 184 -27.16 -23.74 13.37
C GLY A 184 -25.74 -24.31 13.26
N VAL A 185 -24.97 -23.93 12.24
CA VAL A 185 -23.61 -24.43 12.03
C VAL A 185 -22.60 -23.61 12.84
N ASP A 186 -21.97 -24.23 13.85
CA ASP A 186 -20.90 -23.59 14.64
C ASP A 186 -19.57 -23.53 13.84
N LEU A 187 -19.35 -22.39 13.21
CA LEU A 187 -18.10 -22.06 12.48
C LEU A 187 -16.86 -22.13 13.37
N GLY A 188 -17.00 -21.88 14.67
CA GLY A 188 -15.91 -21.96 15.64
C GLY A 188 -15.41 -23.40 15.83
N SER A 189 -16.31 -24.38 15.82
CA SER A 189 -15.97 -25.81 15.88
C SER A 189 -15.43 -26.34 14.56
N LEU A 190 -15.98 -25.92 13.41
CA LEU A 190 -15.44 -26.27 12.09
C LEU A 190 -14.01 -25.74 11.88
N ARG A 191 -13.75 -24.48 12.23
CA ARG A 191 -12.40 -23.88 12.17
C ARG A 191 -11.44 -24.57 13.14
N ARG A 192 -11.91 -24.98 14.32
CA ARG A 192 -11.10 -25.73 15.30
C ARG A 192 -10.75 -27.13 14.80
N LEU A 193 -11.68 -27.84 14.18
CA LEU A 193 -11.43 -29.13 13.53
C LEU A 193 -10.39 -28.98 12.40
N LYS A 194 -10.52 -27.95 11.55
CA LYS A 194 -9.56 -27.63 10.49
C LYS A 194 -8.15 -27.35 11.03
N LEU A 195 -8.03 -26.58 12.10
CA LEU A 195 -6.75 -26.27 12.76
C LEU A 195 -6.17 -27.44 13.56
N GLN A 196 -7.01 -28.38 14.03
CA GLN A 196 -6.58 -29.57 14.75
C GLN A 196 -6.14 -30.71 13.82
N ARG A 197 -6.58 -30.76 12.55
CA ARG A 197 -6.22 -31.84 11.61
C ARG A 197 -4.71 -32.08 11.47
N PRO A 198 -3.84 -31.05 11.25
CA PRO A 198 -2.39 -31.27 11.17
C PRO A 198 -1.81 -31.81 12.49
N ALA A 199 -2.30 -31.31 13.63
CA ALA A 199 -1.84 -31.71 14.95
C ALA A 199 -2.33 -33.13 15.33
N SER A 200 -3.57 -33.47 15.01
CA SER A 200 -4.12 -34.82 15.19
C SER A 200 -3.36 -35.80 14.33
N MET A 201 -3.22 -35.51 13.03
CA MET A 201 -2.50 -36.38 12.11
C MET A 201 -1.03 -36.56 12.52
N LEU A 202 -0.36 -35.50 13.00
CA LEU A 202 0.98 -35.61 13.58
C LEU A 202 0.99 -36.56 14.79
N THR A 203 0.03 -36.44 15.73
CA THR A 203 -0.04 -37.33 16.88
C THR A 203 -0.41 -38.78 16.52
N ASP A 204 -1.24 -38.97 15.50
CA ASP A 204 -1.64 -40.29 15.01
C ASP A 204 -0.49 -40.97 14.27
N VAL A 205 0.27 -40.23 13.45
CA VAL A 205 1.50 -40.72 12.81
C VAL A 205 2.57 -41.02 13.86
N GLN A 206 2.76 -40.18 14.89
CA GLN A 206 3.66 -40.49 16.01
C GLN A 206 3.25 -41.77 16.75
N ARG A 207 1.95 -41.98 16.98
CA ARG A 207 1.41 -43.22 17.58
C ARG A 207 1.61 -44.43 16.67
N PHE A 208 1.40 -44.28 15.36
CA PHE A 208 1.63 -45.34 14.37
C PHE A 208 3.11 -45.76 14.33
N LEU A 209 4.03 -44.80 14.30
CA LEU A 209 5.48 -45.06 14.27
C LEU A 209 5.98 -45.66 15.60
N SER A 210 5.51 -45.16 16.73
CA SER A 210 5.84 -45.75 18.05
C SER A 210 5.26 -47.16 18.23
N GLY A 211 4.19 -47.51 17.49
CA GLY A 211 3.64 -48.86 17.41
C GLY A 211 4.39 -49.81 16.46
N GLY A 212 5.45 -49.35 15.79
CA GLY A 212 6.23 -50.15 14.83
C GLY A 212 5.68 -50.15 13.40
N GLY A 213 4.80 -49.21 13.06
CA GLY A 213 4.26 -49.04 11.70
C GLY A 213 5.33 -48.68 10.67
N ASN A 214 5.15 -49.11 9.43
CA ASN A 214 6.08 -48.84 8.33
C ASN A 214 5.76 -47.50 7.65
N VAL A 215 6.72 -46.57 7.62
CA VAL A 215 6.58 -45.24 6.97
C VAL A 215 6.28 -45.30 5.48
N ASN A 216 6.68 -46.39 4.82
CA ASN A 216 6.53 -46.61 3.37
C ASN A 216 5.40 -47.58 3.04
N GLU A 217 4.51 -47.84 4.00
CA GLU A 217 3.31 -48.64 3.75
C GLU A 217 2.41 -47.94 2.71
N GLN A 218 2.04 -48.72 1.69
CA GLN A 218 1.18 -48.28 0.60
C GLN A 218 -0.23 -48.81 0.81
N ASN A 219 -1.24 -48.00 0.50
CA ASN A 219 -2.62 -48.48 0.39
C ASN A 219 -2.85 -49.21 -0.95
N ASP A 220 -4.09 -49.65 -1.20
CA ASP A 220 -4.48 -50.35 -2.45
C ASP A 220 -4.19 -49.55 -3.73
N ASP A 221 -4.09 -48.21 -3.61
CA ASP A 221 -3.79 -47.29 -4.70
C ASP A 221 -2.29 -46.97 -4.84
N GLY A 222 -1.42 -47.61 -4.06
CA GLY A 222 0.02 -47.34 -4.05
C GLY A 222 0.41 -46.06 -3.30
N VAL A 223 -0.55 -45.37 -2.67
CA VAL A 223 -0.37 -44.08 -1.99
C VAL A 223 0.19 -44.31 -0.58
N THR A 224 1.25 -43.57 -0.25
CA THR A 224 1.87 -43.56 1.09
C THR A 224 1.42 -42.38 1.94
N LEU A 225 1.67 -42.42 3.24
CA LEU A 225 1.44 -41.27 4.14
C LEU A 225 2.19 -40.01 3.70
N LEU A 226 3.36 -40.18 3.07
CA LEU A 226 4.15 -39.07 2.54
C LEU A 226 3.45 -38.36 1.37
N HIS A 227 2.79 -39.10 0.48
CA HIS A 227 1.97 -38.52 -0.59
C HIS A 227 0.86 -37.63 -0.03
N MET A 228 0.10 -38.15 0.94
CA MET A 228 -1.02 -37.43 1.56
C MET A 228 -0.55 -36.16 2.29
N ALA A 229 0.54 -36.26 3.04
CA ALA A 229 1.12 -35.13 3.76
C ALA A 229 1.69 -34.06 2.80
N CYS A 230 2.26 -34.48 1.66
CA CYS A 230 2.78 -33.59 0.63
C CYS A 230 1.67 -32.88 -0.16
N ALA A 231 0.57 -33.56 -0.50
CA ALA A 231 -0.59 -32.92 -1.11
C ALA A 231 -1.25 -31.89 -0.17
N SER A 232 -1.38 -32.25 1.11
CA SER A 232 -2.09 -31.44 2.11
C SER A 232 -1.27 -30.33 2.76
N GLY A 233 0.03 -30.21 2.44
CA GLY A 233 0.91 -29.18 3.00
C GLY A 233 1.36 -29.40 4.46
N TYR A 234 1.26 -30.62 4.98
CA TYR A 234 1.55 -30.95 6.39
C TYR A 234 3.05 -31.12 6.67
N LYS A 235 3.76 -29.99 6.71
CA LYS A 235 5.22 -29.93 6.85
C LYS A 235 5.78 -30.71 8.03
N GLU A 236 5.19 -30.59 9.21
CA GLU A 236 5.68 -31.28 10.41
C GLU A 236 5.57 -32.79 10.29
N VAL A 237 4.53 -33.27 9.59
CA VAL A 237 4.35 -34.70 9.31
C VAL A 237 5.33 -35.16 8.24
N VAL A 238 5.54 -34.38 7.17
CA VAL A 238 6.56 -34.68 6.16
C VAL A 238 7.94 -34.77 6.80
N SER A 239 8.33 -33.80 7.64
CA SER A 239 9.60 -33.86 8.37
C SER A 239 9.73 -35.12 9.23
N LEU A 240 8.68 -35.46 9.99
CA LEU A 240 8.67 -36.67 10.81
C LEU A 240 8.83 -37.96 10.00
N LEU A 241 8.11 -38.08 8.88
CA LEU A 241 8.19 -39.24 7.99
C LEU A 241 9.57 -39.39 7.35
N LEU A 242 10.20 -38.27 6.94
CA LEU A 242 11.54 -38.27 6.37
C LEU A 242 12.62 -38.61 7.40
N GLU A 243 12.49 -38.12 8.65
CA GLU A 243 13.38 -38.49 9.75
C GLU A 243 13.34 -40.00 10.06
N HIS A 244 12.22 -40.66 9.79
CA HIS A 244 12.02 -42.10 9.99
C HIS A 244 12.23 -42.93 8.71
N GLY A 245 12.85 -42.36 7.67
CA GLY A 245 13.26 -43.11 6.47
C GLY A 245 12.17 -43.24 5.39
N GLY A 246 11.23 -42.31 5.33
CA GLY A 246 10.24 -42.23 4.24
C GLY A 246 10.91 -42.08 2.87
N ASP A 247 10.52 -42.91 1.90
CA ASP A 247 11.03 -42.88 0.53
C ASP A 247 10.41 -41.71 -0.23
N LEU A 248 11.26 -40.79 -0.66
CA LEU A 248 10.90 -39.56 -1.38
C LEU A 248 10.46 -39.82 -2.82
N ASN A 249 10.86 -40.96 -3.39
CA ASN A 249 10.68 -41.30 -4.80
C ASN A 249 9.66 -42.44 -5.00
N VAL A 250 8.97 -42.84 -3.94
CA VAL A 250 7.88 -43.81 -4.03
C VAL A 250 6.79 -43.25 -4.94
N ALA A 251 6.33 -44.11 -5.85
CA ALA A 251 5.33 -43.78 -6.84
C ALA A 251 4.03 -44.53 -6.53
N ASP A 252 2.89 -43.85 -6.68
CA ASP A 252 1.58 -44.49 -6.60
C ASP A 252 1.24 -45.27 -7.89
N ASN A 253 0.05 -45.87 -7.96
CA ASN A 253 -0.37 -46.67 -9.12
C ASN A 253 -0.45 -45.85 -10.44
N GLN A 254 -0.45 -44.53 -10.36
CA GLN A 254 -0.43 -43.60 -11.51
C GLN A 254 0.95 -42.96 -11.72
N TYR A 255 1.98 -43.50 -11.08
CA TYR A 255 3.34 -43.00 -11.09
C TYR A 255 3.52 -41.59 -10.51
N TRP A 256 2.57 -41.09 -9.72
CA TRP A 256 2.73 -39.83 -9.01
C TRP A 256 3.65 -40.04 -7.83
N THR A 257 4.57 -39.10 -7.62
CA THR A 257 5.47 -39.08 -6.46
C THR A 257 5.06 -37.98 -5.47
N PRO A 258 5.54 -38.00 -4.21
CA PRO A 258 5.29 -36.92 -3.27
C PRO A 258 5.72 -35.54 -3.79
N LEU A 259 6.75 -35.48 -4.64
CA LEU A 259 7.20 -34.24 -5.28
C LEU A 259 6.21 -33.73 -6.35
N HIS A 260 5.60 -34.64 -7.13
CA HIS A 260 4.53 -34.27 -8.07
C HIS A 260 3.33 -33.66 -7.35
N LEU A 261 2.89 -34.27 -6.25
CA LEU A 261 1.78 -33.75 -5.45
C LEU A 261 2.11 -32.41 -4.79
N ALA A 262 3.32 -32.27 -4.22
CA ALA A 262 3.75 -31.00 -3.65
C ALA A 262 3.83 -29.87 -4.70
N ALA A 263 4.24 -30.19 -5.93
CA ALA A 263 4.29 -29.24 -7.04
C ALA A 263 2.90 -28.87 -7.56
N LYS A 264 2.03 -29.85 -7.80
CA LYS A 264 0.64 -29.67 -8.26
C LYS A 264 -0.21 -28.83 -7.30
N TYR A 265 -0.05 -29.04 -6.00
CA TYR A 265 -0.84 -28.35 -4.97
C TYR A 265 -0.14 -27.11 -4.40
N GLY A 266 0.91 -26.59 -5.05
CA GLY A 266 1.50 -25.29 -4.70
C GLY A 266 2.28 -25.27 -3.39
N GLN A 267 2.73 -26.42 -2.90
CA GLN A 267 3.38 -26.57 -1.60
C GLN A 267 4.87 -26.21 -1.65
N THR A 268 5.16 -24.94 -1.93
CA THR A 268 6.51 -24.39 -2.15
C THR A 268 7.53 -24.77 -1.07
N ASN A 269 7.13 -24.77 0.20
CA ASN A 269 8.02 -25.15 1.31
C ASN A 269 8.34 -26.64 1.33
N LEU A 270 7.40 -27.49 0.90
CA LEU A 270 7.61 -28.92 0.80
C LEU A 270 8.41 -29.28 -0.43
N VAL A 271 8.20 -28.61 -1.57
CA VAL A 271 9.07 -28.76 -2.74
C VAL A 271 10.53 -28.49 -2.37
N LYS A 272 10.80 -27.38 -1.66
CA LYS A 272 12.15 -27.10 -1.13
C LYS A 272 12.67 -28.20 -0.20
N LEU A 273 11.84 -28.64 0.74
CA LEU A 273 12.23 -29.67 1.72
C LEU A 273 12.55 -31.01 1.03
N LEU A 274 11.70 -31.47 0.11
CA LEU A 274 11.89 -32.70 -0.65
C LEU A 274 13.16 -32.63 -1.52
N LEU A 275 13.39 -31.51 -2.21
CA LEU A 275 14.60 -31.29 -3.01
C LEU A 275 15.87 -31.22 -2.16
N MET A 276 15.81 -30.61 -0.96
CA MET A 276 16.91 -30.62 0.01
C MET A 276 17.25 -32.04 0.46
N HIS A 277 16.25 -32.90 0.62
CA HIS A 277 16.41 -34.32 0.93
C HIS A 277 16.71 -35.20 -0.30
N GLN A 278 16.99 -34.60 -1.48
CA GLN A 278 17.39 -35.29 -2.71
C GLN A 278 16.27 -36.13 -3.36
N ALA A 279 15.02 -35.67 -3.30
CA ALA A 279 13.97 -36.20 -4.18
C ALA A 279 14.36 -36.02 -5.66
N ASN A 280 14.10 -37.02 -6.50
CA ASN A 280 14.44 -37.01 -7.92
C ASN A 280 13.37 -36.20 -8.69
N PRO A 281 13.73 -35.03 -9.26
CA PRO A 281 12.77 -34.21 -10.00
C PRO A 281 12.47 -34.73 -11.41
N ASN A 282 13.22 -35.72 -11.92
CA ASN A 282 13.10 -36.23 -13.29
C ASN A 282 12.18 -37.44 -13.44
N LEU A 283 11.47 -37.85 -12.38
CA LEU A 283 10.49 -38.94 -12.48
C LEU A 283 9.26 -38.47 -13.25
N LEU A 284 8.68 -39.37 -14.05
CA LEU A 284 7.50 -39.09 -14.88
C LEU A 284 6.27 -39.81 -14.31
N ASN A 285 5.12 -39.14 -14.35
CA ASN A 285 3.83 -39.74 -14.05
C ASN A 285 3.29 -40.56 -15.25
N CYS A 286 2.08 -41.13 -15.12
CA CYS A 286 1.42 -41.88 -16.19
C CYS A 286 1.09 -41.08 -17.45
N ASN A 287 1.14 -39.74 -17.38
CA ASN A 287 0.91 -38.82 -18.50
C ASN A 287 2.23 -38.36 -19.15
N GLU A 288 3.38 -38.94 -18.76
CA GLU A 288 4.71 -38.52 -19.20
C GLU A 288 5.11 -37.10 -18.74
N GLU A 289 4.51 -36.60 -17.65
CA GLU A 289 4.79 -35.28 -17.08
C GLU A 289 5.75 -35.38 -15.89
N LYS A 290 6.72 -34.47 -15.80
CA LYS A 290 7.55 -34.25 -14.61
C LYS A 290 6.82 -33.38 -13.59
N ALA A 291 7.35 -33.32 -12.37
CA ALA A 291 6.84 -32.42 -11.34
C ALA A 291 6.88 -30.92 -11.75
N SER A 292 7.83 -30.52 -12.61
CA SER A 292 7.92 -29.17 -13.17
C SER A 292 6.77 -28.86 -14.12
N ASP A 293 6.38 -29.81 -14.97
CA ASP A 293 5.33 -29.66 -15.98
C ASP A 293 3.93 -29.42 -15.37
N ILE A 294 3.71 -29.92 -14.15
CA ILE A 294 2.44 -29.83 -13.41
C ILE A 294 2.50 -28.80 -12.25
N ALA A 295 3.53 -27.98 -12.20
CA ALA A 295 3.73 -27.04 -11.09
C ALA A 295 2.61 -25.99 -11.01
N ALA A 296 2.06 -25.76 -9.82
CA ALA A 296 0.97 -24.81 -9.59
C ALA A 296 1.34 -23.33 -9.84
N SER A 297 2.64 -23.02 -9.97
CA SER A 297 3.11 -21.65 -10.19
C SER A 297 4.47 -21.64 -10.89
N GLU A 298 4.72 -20.60 -11.69
CA GLU A 298 6.02 -20.35 -12.36
C GLU A 298 7.20 -20.38 -11.39
N PHE A 299 6.98 -19.99 -10.13
CA PHE A 299 8.02 -20.02 -9.09
C PHE A 299 8.43 -21.45 -8.68
N ILE A 300 7.48 -22.37 -8.60
CA ILE A 300 7.74 -23.78 -8.28
C ILE A 300 8.37 -24.47 -9.50
N GLU A 301 7.87 -24.16 -10.69
CA GLU A 301 8.43 -24.62 -11.96
C GLU A 301 9.91 -24.23 -12.09
N GLU A 302 10.26 -22.95 -11.92
CA GLU A 302 11.65 -22.47 -12.01
C GLU A 302 12.57 -23.18 -11.00
N MET A 303 12.05 -23.47 -9.80
CA MET A 303 12.78 -24.17 -8.75
C MET A 303 13.04 -25.64 -9.12
N LEU A 304 12.05 -26.30 -9.71
CA LEU A 304 12.16 -27.69 -10.16
C LEU A 304 13.08 -27.79 -11.37
N LEU A 305 12.96 -26.88 -12.35
CA LEU A 305 13.88 -26.82 -13.50
C LEU A 305 15.34 -26.61 -13.07
N LYS A 306 15.58 -25.73 -12.09
CA LYS A 306 16.92 -25.58 -11.49
C LYS A 306 17.41 -26.86 -10.81
N ALA A 307 16.52 -27.57 -10.13
CA ALA A 307 16.84 -28.82 -9.47
C ALA A 307 17.12 -29.95 -10.48
N GLU A 308 16.42 -30.00 -11.61
CA GLU A 308 16.69 -30.94 -12.71
C GLU A 308 18.09 -30.75 -13.30
N ILE A 309 18.46 -29.50 -13.61
CA ILE A 309 19.81 -29.16 -14.10
C ILE A 309 20.88 -29.59 -13.09
N ALA A 310 20.68 -29.24 -11.80
CA ALA A 310 21.62 -29.61 -10.73
C ALA A 310 21.68 -31.13 -10.51
N TRP A 311 20.60 -31.86 -10.78
CA TRP A 311 20.55 -33.32 -10.67
C TRP A 311 21.38 -33.97 -11.79
N GLU A 312 21.26 -33.49 -13.03
CA GLU A 312 22.04 -33.99 -14.18
C GLU A 312 23.54 -33.76 -14.03
N GLU A 313 23.96 -32.60 -13.50
CA GLU A 313 25.37 -32.31 -13.22
C GLU A 313 25.96 -33.27 -12.17
N ARG A 314 25.20 -33.60 -11.11
CA ARG A 314 25.63 -34.54 -10.06
C ARG A 314 25.73 -35.99 -10.55
N VAL A 315 24.86 -36.42 -11.45
CA VAL A 315 24.93 -37.76 -12.05
C VAL A 315 26.16 -37.87 -12.95
N LYS A 316 26.53 -36.79 -13.67
CA LYS A 316 27.77 -36.73 -14.45
C LYS A 316 29.02 -36.79 -13.57
N GLU A 317 29.07 -36.08 -12.45
CA GLU A 317 30.20 -36.12 -11.50
C GLU A 317 30.41 -37.49 -10.84
N ARG A 318 29.33 -38.23 -10.53
CA ARG A 318 29.40 -39.59 -9.96
C ARG A 318 29.92 -40.64 -10.94
N LEU A 319 29.82 -40.39 -12.25
CA LEU A 319 30.29 -41.29 -13.29
C LEU A 319 31.75 -41.01 -13.70
N SER A 320 32.38 -39.92 -13.23
CA SER A 320 33.69 -39.45 -13.68
C SER A 320 34.86 -39.67 -12.70
N VAL A 321 34.78 -40.59 -11.73
CA VAL A 321 35.93 -40.91 -10.86
C VAL A 321 36.29 -42.40 -10.86
N PRO A 322 37.55 -42.74 -11.21
CA PRO A 322 38.26 -43.82 -10.55
C PRO A 322 39.55 -43.34 -9.86
N ALA A 323 39.62 -43.66 -8.57
CA ALA A 323 40.77 -44.06 -7.75
C ALA A 323 42.10 -43.25 -7.79
N LEU A 324 42.51 -42.80 -6.59
CA LEU A 324 43.83 -42.97 -5.94
C LEU A 324 44.40 -41.70 -5.26
N THR A 325 44.63 -41.90 -3.96
CA THR A 325 45.78 -41.47 -3.12
C THR A 325 46.03 -40.01 -2.78
N ALA A 326 45.92 -39.79 -1.47
CA ALA A 326 46.54 -38.82 -0.59
C ALA A 326 47.90 -38.22 -1.03
N GLU A 327 48.06 -36.92 -0.79
CA GLU A 327 49.21 -36.34 -0.06
C GLU A 327 48.94 -34.86 0.32
N GLN A 328 49.58 -34.42 1.41
CA GLN A 328 49.43 -33.12 2.09
C GLN A 328 50.17 -31.98 1.35
N PRO A 329 49.81 -30.68 1.56
CA PRO A 329 50.58 -29.57 1.00
C PRO A 329 51.62 -29.01 1.99
N TYR A 330 52.83 -28.76 1.47
CA TYR A 330 53.89 -27.94 2.08
C TYR A 330 53.66 -26.45 1.78
N GLU A 331 53.99 -25.60 2.75
CA GLU A 331 54.09 -24.14 2.61
C GLU A 331 55.32 -23.73 1.79
N GLU A 332 55.18 -22.66 0.99
CA GLU A 332 56.30 -21.74 0.73
C GLU A 332 55.79 -20.30 0.56
N ILE A 333 56.43 -19.40 1.30
CA ILE A 333 56.15 -17.97 1.45
C ILE A 333 56.97 -17.19 0.41
N LEU A 334 56.36 -16.18 -0.23
CA LEU A 334 57.08 -15.01 -0.76
C LEU A 334 56.21 -13.74 -0.67
N HIS A 335 56.87 -12.65 -0.29
CA HIS A 335 56.36 -11.39 0.27
C HIS A 335 55.99 -10.29 -0.74
N ASP A 336 55.01 -9.48 -0.30
CA ASP A 336 54.78 -8.02 -0.45
C ASP A 336 54.44 -7.35 -1.80
N LEU A 337 53.22 -6.79 -1.88
CA LEU A 337 52.89 -5.34 -1.99
C LEU A 337 51.36 -5.14 -1.84
N PRO A 338 50.86 -4.09 -1.15
CA PRO A 338 49.44 -3.91 -0.89
C PRO A 338 48.71 -3.32 -2.11
N ALA A 339 47.88 -4.14 -2.76
CA ALA A 339 46.89 -3.66 -3.73
C ALA A 339 45.66 -3.10 -2.99
N LEU A 340 45.21 -1.92 -3.43
CA LEU A 340 43.94 -1.27 -3.06
C LEU A 340 42.76 -2.27 -3.04
N PRO A 341 41.83 -2.19 -2.06
CA PRO A 341 40.59 -2.97 -2.11
C PRO A 341 39.61 -2.33 -3.10
N SER A 342 39.76 -2.65 -4.39
CA SER A 342 38.81 -2.30 -5.47
C SER A 342 37.74 -3.39 -5.65
N LYS A 343 37.11 -3.81 -4.54
CA LYS A 343 35.92 -4.67 -4.59
C LYS A 343 34.92 -4.17 -3.55
N LEU A 344 34.02 -3.29 -4.00
CA LEU A 344 32.75 -3.06 -3.30
C LEU A 344 32.13 -4.43 -3.01
N SER A 345 31.91 -4.71 -1.73
CA SER A 345 31.20 -5.92 -1.32
C SER A 345 29.78 -5.91 -1.91
N PRO A 346 29.15 -7.08 -2.14
CA PRO A 346 27.79 -7.11 -2.65
C PRO A 346 26.87 -6.35 -1.67
N LEU A 347 26.31 -5.22 -2.11
CA LEU A 347 25.36 -4.41 -1.35
C LEU A 347 24.11 -5.27 -1.09
N VAL A 348 23.90 -5.67 0.16
CA VAL A 348 22.69 -6.38 0.60
C VAL A 348 21.76 -5.36 1.26
N LEU A 349 20.72 -4.94 0.55
CA LEU A 349 19.60 -4.17 1.09
C LEU A 349 18.33 -4.70 0.43
N PRO A 350 17.47 -5.44 1.15
CA PRO A 350 16.32 -6.10 0.54
C PRO A 350 15.19 -5.09 0.30
N ILE A 351 15.30 -4.27 -0.75
CA ILE A 351 14.29 -3.26 -1.10
C ILE A 351 13.24 -3.85 -2.08
N ALA A 352 13.48 -4.98 -2.78
CA ALA A 352 12.62 -5.37 -3.92
C ALA A 352 11.48 -6.34 -3.60
N LYS A 353 11.26 -6.73 -2.33
CA LYS A 353 10.24 -7.75 -2.02
C LYS A 353 8.88 -7.24 -1.58
N GLN A 354 8.62 -5.93 -1.57
CA GLN A 354 7.29 -5.40 -1.21
C GLN A 354 6.70 -4.33 -2.15
N ASP A 355 7.46 -3.76 -3.09
CA ASP A 355 7.00 -2.59 -3.89
C ASP A 355 6.84 -2.92 -5.38
N SER A 356 6.01 -3.92 -5.69
CA SER A 356 5.40 -4.05 -7.02
C SER A 356 3.95 -3.59 -6.92
N MET A 357 3.68 -2.38 -7.43
CA MET A 357 2.39 -1.65 -7.50
C MET A 357 2.02 -0.74 -6.32
N LEU A 358 2.77 0.34 -6.09
CA LEU A 358 2.32 1.46 -5.25
C LEU A 358 2.75 2.81 -5.83
N GLU A 359 2.18 3.16 -6.98
CA GLU A 359 1.93 4.57 -7.34
C GLU A 359 0.52 4.77 -7.95
N LYS A 360 -0.19 3.66 -8.19
CA LYS A 360 -1.64 3.53 -8.14
C LYS A 360 -1.93 2.30 -7.26
N ASP A 361 -2.94 2.39 -6.42
CA ASP A 361 -3.47 1.33 -5.54
C ASP A 361 -2.67 0.99 -4.27
N ILE A 362 -3.07 1.63 -3.17
CA ILE A 362 -2.88 1.13 -1.80
C ILE A 362 -3.54 -0.26 -1.72
N MET A 363 -2.80 -1.33 -1.35
CA MET A 363 -3.16 -2.36 -0.34
C MET A 363 -2.52 -3.78 -0.55
N PHE A 364 -2.11 -4.35 0.60
CA PHE A 364 -1.92 -5.78 0.95
C PHE A 364 -0.77 -6.62 0.35
N LYS A 365 0.17 -7.03 1.25
CA LYS A 365 0.55 -8.44 1.50
C LYS A 365 1.42 -8.57 2.77
N ASP A 366 0.94 -9.36 3.74
CA ASP A 366 1.62 -9.74 4.99
C ASP A 366 2.35 -11.09 4.84
N ALA A 367 3.50 -11.23 5.52
CA ALA A 367 4.19 -12.50 5.73
C ALA A 367 4.41 -12.77 7.23
N LYS A 368 4.18 -14.03 7.61
CA LYS A 368 4.07 -14.59 8.97
C LYS A 368 5.42 -14.82 9.68
N LYS A 369 5.43 -14.38 10.95
CA LYS A 369 5.98 -14.91 12.23
C LYS A 369 7.07 -15.99 12.27
N GLY A 370 7.98 -15.78 13.24
CA GLY A 370 8.59 -16.81 14.09
C GLY A 370 8.72 -16.31 15.54
N LEU A 371 8.15 -17.03 16.50
CA LEU A 371 8.17 -16.78 17.95
C LEU A 371 8.98 -17.90 18.62
N CYS A 372 9.94 -17.55 19.48
CA CYS A 372 10.62 -18.52 20.34
C CYS A 372 10.28 -18.24 21.82
N LYS A 373 9.70 -19.24 22.49
CA LYS A 373 9.48 -19.29 23.94
C LYS A 373 10.79 -19.60 24.64
N ARG A 374 11.08 -18.94 25.77
CA ARG A 374 11.85 -19.60 26.85
C ARG A 374 11.33 -19.20 28.23
N GLN A 375 11.51 -20.16 29.12
CA GLN A 375 10.85 -20.36 30.40
C GLN A 375 11.25 -19.36 31.48
N SER A 376 10.33 -19.25 32.43
CA SER A 376 10.43 -18.70 33.76
C SER A 376 11.69 -19.08 34.54
N GLN A 377 12.34 -18.11 35.15
CA GLN A 377 13.02 -18.26 36.44
C GLN A 377 12.93 -16.97 37.24
N ASP A 378 12.43 -17.12 38.47
CA ASP A 378 12.31 -16.10 39.51
C ASP A 378 13.69 -15.59 39.96
N SER A 379 13.84 -14.27 40.06
CA SER A 379 14.83 -13.66 40.96
C SER A 379 14.43 -12.21 41.25
N VAL A 380 14.07 -11.96 42.51
CA VAL A 380 13.93 -10.64 43.13
C VAL A 380 15.30 -9.94 43.13
N PRO A 381 15.42 -8.67 42.72
CA PRO A 381 16.55 -7.84 43.09
C PRO A 381 16.16 -6.85 44.19
N GLU A 382 16.98 -6.88 45.24
CA GLU A 382 16.97 -6.02 46.41
C GLU A 382 17.20 -4.54 46.08
N ASP A 383 16.63 -3.69 46.95
CA ASP A 383 16.92 -2.27 47.10
C ASP A 383 18.42 -2.00 47.24
N SER A 384 18.92 -0.99 46.52
CA SER A 384 20.13 -0.26 46.91
C SER A 384 19.87 1.24 46.78
N THR A 385 19.69 1.85 47.95
CA THR A 385 19.56 3.27 48.23
C THR A 385 20.87 4.06 48.06
N GLU A 386 20.70 5.37 47.86
CA GLU A 386 21.64 6.50 48.01
C GLU A 386 22.54 6.85 46.81
N ASN A 387 22.44 8.05 46.21
CA ASN A 387 22.72 9.34 46.88
C ASN A 387 22.06 10.58 46.22
N GLY A 388 21.59 11.51 47.07
CA GLY A 388 21.77 12.97 46.86
C GLY A 388 20.59 13.79 46.31
N PRO A 389 19.96 14.68 47.12
CA PRO A 389 18.78 15.44 46.72
C PRO A 389 19.16 16.76 46.02
N THR A 390 18.82 16.90 44.74
CA THR A 390 18.71 18.22 44.11
C THR A 390 17.28 18.72 44.28
N LYS A 391 17.14 19.91 44.90
CA LYS A 391 15.87 20.59 45.15
C LYS A 391 15.01 20.63 43.87
N PRO A 392 13.70 20.31 43.93
CA PRO A 392 12.83 20.48 42.77
C PRO A 392 12.68 21.97 42.49
N GLU A 393 13.17 22.42 41.34
CA GLU A 393 12.79 23.72 40.77
C GLU A 393 11.25 23.76 40.67
N GLN A 394 10.63 24.65 41.44
CA GLN A 394 9.20 24.94 41.34
C GLN A 394 8.95 25.60 39.98
N VAL A 395 8.53 24.81 38.98
CA VAL A 395 8.04 25.33 37.70
C VAL A 395 6.71 26.02 37.96
N LYS A 396 6.74 27.35 38.13
CA LYS A 396 5.57 28.20 38.34
C LYS A 396 4.93 28.50 36.98
N LEU A 397 3.89 27.75 36.61
CA LEU A 397 3.02 28.10 35.49
C LEU A 397 2.38 29.47 35.77
N THR A 398 2.22 30.29 34.74
CA THR A 398 1.49 31.55 34.88
C THR A 398 0.04 31.25 35.31
N PRO A 399 -0.51 32.02 36.26
CA PRO A 399 -1.88 31.79 36.73
C PRO A 399 -2.88 31.93 35.56
N PRO A 400 -4.01 31.20 35.62
CA PRO A 400 -5.07 31.29 34.60
C PRO A 400 -5.55 32.74 34.45
N ALA A 401 -5.80 33.17 33.21
CA ALA A 401 -6.32 34.51 32.95
C ALA A 401 -7.85 34.53 33.22
N PRO A 402 -8.46 35.72 33.46
CA PRO A 402 -9.87 35.82 33.85
C PRO A 402 -10.87 35.18 32.87
N SER A 403 -10.51 35.06 31.59
CA SER A 403 -11.30 34.39 30.54
C SER A 403 -10.41 33.49 29.69
N ASP A 404 -10.09 32.29 30.18
CA ASP A 404 -9.22 31.30 29.51
C ASP A 404 -9.79 30.66 28.24
N ASP A 405 -11.09 30.83 28.06
CA ASP A 405 -11.81 30.51 26.85
C ASP A 405 -12.40 31.79 26.23
N LEU A 406 -11.95 32.14 25.04
CA LEU A 406 -12.44 33.33 24.32
C LEU A 406 -13.92 33.21 23.95
N ALA A 407 -14.50 32.00 23.91
CA ALA A 407 -15.93 31.82 23.69
C ALA A 407 -16.80 32.36 24.83
N THR A 408 -16.20 32.66 26.00
CA THR A 408 -16.92 33.24 27.15
C THR A 408 -16.95 34.78 27.14
N LEU A 409 -16.35 35.42 26.14
CA LEU A 409 -16.36 36.88 26.02
C LEU A 409 -17.77 37.39 25.70
N SER A 410 -18.14 38.51 26.33
CA SER A 410 -19.43 39.17 26.08
C SER A 410 -19.52 39.79 24.68
N GLU A 411 -18.38 40.13 24.07
CA GLU A 411 -18.29 40.68 22.71
C GLU A 411 -17.23 39.91 21.90
N LEU A 412 -17.69 39.18 20.88
CA LEU A 412 -16.86 38.46 19.92
C LEU A 412 -16.72 39.27 18.63
N ASN A 413 -15.77 40.20 18.58
CA ASN A 413 -15.41 40.94 17.38
C ASN A 413 -13.90 40.78 17.09
N ASP A 414 -13.48 41.04 15.85
CA ASP A 414 -12.08 40.83 15.44
C ASP A 414 -11.10 41.62 16.33
N GLY A 415 -11.49 42.83 16.76
CA GLY A 415 -10.69 43.68 17.63
C GLY A 415 -10.51 43.12 19.05
N SER A 416 -11.58 42.60 19.66
CA SER A 416 -11.56 42.02 21.01
C SER A 416 -10.79 40.71 21.04
N LEU A 417 -10.98 39.85 20.03
CA LEU A 417 -10.22 38.60 19.87
C LEU A 417 -8.72 38.88 19.67
N LEU A 418 -8.37 39.78 18.74
CA LEU A 418 -6.97 40.12 18.48
C LEU A 418 -6.30 40.72 19.71
N TYR A 419 -6.99 41.62 20.43
CA TYR A 419 -6.48 42.24 21.65
C TYR A 419 -6.15 41.20 22.73
N GLU A 420 -7.08 40.28 23.03
CA GLU A 420 -6.86 39.26 24.05
C GLU A 420 -5.78 38.24 23.64
N ILE A 421 -5.72 37.83 22.36
CA ILE A 421 -4.66 36.97 21.84
C ILE A 421 -3.29 37.66 21.97
N GLN A 422 -3.18 38.93 21.56
CA GLN A 422 -1.93 39.69 21.62
C GLN A 422 -1.46 39.91 23.05
N LYS A 423 -2.39 40.22 23.96
CA LYS A 423 -2.12 40.39 25.40
C LYS A 423 -1.61 39.09 26.04
N ARG A 424 -2.24 37.95 25.73
CA ARG A 424 -1.79 36.61 26.17
C ARG A 424 -0.41 36.28 25.62
N PHE A 425 -0.19 36.52 24.32
CA PHE A 425 1.09 36.30 23.67
C PHE A 425 2.21 37.14 24.31
N GLY A 426 1.94 38.41 24.63
CA GLY A 426 2.86 39.28 25.36
C GLY A 426 3.25 38.75 26.76
N ASN A 427 2.37 37.98 27.39
CA ASN A 427 2.61 37.30 28.67
C ASN A 427 3.21 35.88 28.52
N ASN A 428 3.70 35.52 27.32
CA ASN A 428 4.17 34.17 26.97
C ASN A 428 3.11 33.06 27.13
N GLN A 429 1.83 33.42 27.10
CA GLN A 429 0.72 32.46 27.06
C GLN A 429 0.38 32.19 25.59
N ILE A 430 0.90 31.08 25.07
CA ILE A 430 0.80 30.74 23.64
C ILE A 430 -0.43 29.89 23.30
N TYR A 431 -1.10 29.34 24.31
CA TYR A 431 -2.27 28.48 24.20
C TYR A 431 -3.51 29.21 24.73
N THR A 432 -4.60 29.14 23.96
CA THR A 432 -5.87 29.80 24.31
C THR A 432 -7.04 28.95 23.84
N PHE A 433 -8.04 28.71 24.69
CA PHE A 433 -9.26 28.02 24.26
C PHE A 433 -10.20 28.97 23.52
N ILE A 434 -10.89 28.42 22.52
CA ILE A 434 -11.98 29.06 21.78
C ILE A 434 -13.07 27.99 21.63
N GLY A 435 -13.89 27.83 22.66
CA GLY A 435 -14.81 26.71 22.79
C GLY A 435 -14.07 25.37 22.77
N ASP A 436 -14.40 24.49 21.83
CA ASP A 436 -13.73 23.20 21.66
C ASP A 436 -12.41 23.27 20.86
N ILE A 437 -12.04 24.45 20.34
CA ILE A 437 -10.80 24.66 19.59
C ILE A 437 -9.69 25.17 20.53
N LEU A 438 -8.48 24.65 20.39
CA LEU A 438 -7.29 25.19 21.04
C LEU A 438 -6.44 25.97 20.03
N LEU A 439 -6.35 27.29 20.22
CA LEU A 439 -5.46 28.16 19.45
C LEU A 439 -4.03 28.09 19.99
N LEU A 440 -3.06 27.91 19.09
CA LEU A 440 -1.62 27.98 19.36
C LEU A 440 -1.00 29.09 18.52
N VAL A 441 -0.32 30.04 19.17
CA VAL A 441 0.50 31.06 18.50
C VAL A 441 1.98 30.74 18.72
N ASN A 442 2.71 30.40 17.65
CA ASN A 442 4.11 29.99 17.74
C ASN A 442 4.99 31.14 18.30
N PRO A 443 5.68 30.94 19.44
CA PRO A 443 6.49 31.99 20.04
C PRO A 443 7.89 32.18 19.40
N PHE A 444 8.31 31.28 18.50
CA PHE A 444 9.65 31.25 17.89
C PHE A 444 10.82 31.27 18.91
N LYS A 445 10.55 30.80 20.13
CA LYS A 445 11.50 30.64 21.22
C LYS A 445 11.10 29.48 22.11
N GLU A 446 12.06 28.92 22.83
CA GLU A 446 11.76 27.88 23.82
C GLU A 446 11.06 28.48 25.05
N LEU A 447 10.00 27.81 25.50
CA LEU A 447 9.27 28.14 26.72
C LEU A 447 9.33 26.94 27.68
N PRO A 448 9.51 27.16 29.00
CA PRO A 448 9.64 26.09 30.00
C PRO A 448 8.30 25.39 30.35
N ILE A 449 7.39 25.28 29.39
CA ILE A 449 6.03 24.73 29.55
C ILE A 449 5.94 23.24 29.19
N TYR A 450 6.98 22.66 28.59
CA TYR A 450 6.99 21.26 28.14
C TYR A 450 7.80 20.31 29.04
N SER A 451 7.98 20.64 30.32
CA SER A 451 8.71 19.78 31.25
C SER A 451 7.91 18.55 31.68
N THR A 452 8.59 17.51 32.15
CA THR A 452 7.95 16.31 32.72
C THR A 452 7.12 16.66 33.97
N THR A 453 7.57 17.64 34.76
CA THR A 453 6.83 18.18 35.90
C THR A 453 5.51 18.81 35.45
N VAL A 454 5.53 19.65 34.40
CA VAL A 454 4.31 20.25 33.86
C VAL A 454 3.38 19.18 33.29
N SER A 455 3.91 18.21 32.54
CA SER A 455 3.13 17.07 32.04
C SER A 455 2.36 16.36 33.17
N ARG A 456 2.99 16.16 34.34
CA ARG A 456 2.32 15.56 35.51
C ARG A 456 1.21 16.43 36.11
N LEU A 457 1.34 17.76 36.08
CA LEU A 457 0.31 18.66 36.60
C LEU A 457 -1.01 18.52 35.82
N TYR A 458 -0.94 18.25 34.52
CA TYR A 458 -2.11 18.09 33.66
C TYR A 458 -2.70 16.68 33.69
N LEU A 459 -2.04 15.68 34.30
CA LEU A 459 -2.61 14.34 34.41
C LEU A 459 -3.89 14.37 35.25
N SER A 460 -5.00 13.99 34.64
CA SER A 460 -6.31 13.94 35.27
C SER A 460 -6.77 12.51 35.46
N SER A 461 -7.50 12.24 36.55
CA SER A 461 -8.21 10.97 36.77
C SER A 461 -9.63 11.01 36.21
N ALA A 462 -10.17 12.21 35.97
CA ALA A 462 -11.58 12.45 35.64
C ALA A 462 -11.80 12.98 34.20
N GLY A 463 -10.73 13.25 33.44
CA GLY A 463 -10.79 13.75 32.06
C GLY A 463 -11.36 15.16 31.88
N ARG A 464 -11.70 15.85 32.98
CA ARG A 464 -12.13 17.25 32.96
C ARG A 464 -10.92 18.18 33.07
N PRO A 465 -10.87 19.29 32.30
CA PRO A 465 -9.86 20.33 32.48
C PRO A 465 -9.90 20.83 33.92
N CYS A 466 -8.74 20.93 34.56
CA CYS A 466 -8.66 21.51 35.88
C CYS A 466 -8.81 23.03 35.75
N ALA A 467 -9.88 23.61 36.30
CA ALA A 467 -10.13 25.06 36.22
C ALA A 467 -9.02 25.91 36.88
N SER A 468 -8.13 25.30 37.65
CA SER A 468 -6.96 25.96 38.24
C SER A 468 -5.72 25.94 37.35
N LEU A 469 -5.75 25.31 36.17
CA LEU A 469 -4.65 25.22 35.22
C LEU A 469 -4.96 26.00 33.94
N PRO A 470 -3.98 26.71 33.34
CA PRO A 470 -4.20 27.47 32.13
C PRO A 470 -4.44 26.56 30.90
N PRO A 471 -4.93 27.12 29.78
CA PRO A 471 -5.04 26.40 28.52
C PRO A 471 -3.70 25.80 28.10
N HIS A 472 -3.72 24.53 27.73
CA HIS A 472 -2.51 23.82 27.34
C HIS A 472 -2.84 22.60 26.47
N ILE A 473 -1.92 22.25 25.57
CA ILE A 473 -2.09 21.09 24.67
C ILE A 473 -2.22 19.76 25.43
N TYR A 474 -1.58 19.66 26.60
CA TYR A 474 -1.71 18.49 27.49
C TYR A 474 -3.13 18.32 28.04
N SER A 475 -3.85 19.42 28.27
CA SER A 475 -5.27 19.37 28.67
C SER A 475 -6.13 18.74 27.57
N CYS A 476 -5.90 19.11 26.31
CA CYS A 476 -6.59 18.49 25.16
C CYS A 476 -6.22 17.00 25.00
N ALA A 477 -4.94 16.66 25.17
CA ALA A 477 -4.47 15.28 25.14
C ALA A 477 -5.17 14.41 26.19
N GLU A 478 -5.33 14.92 27.41
CA GLU A 478 -6.02 14.23 28.50
C GLU A 478 -7.51 14.08 28.26
N ARG A 479 -8.18 15.14 27.77
CA ARG A 479 -9.61 15.10 27.41
C ARG A 479 -9.86 13.98 26.39
N ALA A 480 -9.10 13.96 25.29
CA ALA A 480 -9.23 12.93 24.26
C ALA A 480 -8.91 11.53 24.81
N PHE A 481 -7.83 11.37 25.59
CA PHE A 481 -7.49 10.09 26.19
C PHE A 481 -8.64 9.52 27.03
N HIS A 482 -9.32 10.34 27.83
CA HIS A 482 -10.46 9.88 28.61
C HIS A 482 -11.69 9.58 27.74
N GLN A 483 -11.97 10.39 26.73
CA GLN A 483 -13.06 10.13 25.78
C GLN A 483 -12.85 8.82 25.02
N LEU A 484 -11.62 8.50 24.61
CA LEU A 484 -11.27 7.24 23.96
C LEU A 484 -11.79 6.01 24.74
N PHE A 485 -11.54 5.96 26.05
CA PHE A 485 -11.96 4.83 26.88
C PHE A 485 -13.39 4.95 27.42
N ARG A 486 -13.92 6.17 27.60
CA ARG A 486 -15.28 6.38 28.11
C ARG A 486 -16.32 6.08 27.03
N GLU A 487 -16.10 6.57 25.82
CA GLU A 487 -17.02 6.48 24.70
C GLU A 487 -16.70 5.28 23.79
N ARG A 488 -15.56 4.59 24.03
CA ARG A 488 -15.05 3.48 23.21
C ARG A 488 -14.98 3.83 21.72
N ARG A 489 -14.63 5.09 21.43
CA ARG A 489 -14.55 5.64 20.08
C ARG A 489 -13.16 6.21 19.83
N PRO A 490 -12.51 5.92 18.67
CA PRO A 490 -11.25 6.54 18.29
C PRO A 490 -11.32 8.06 18.33
N GLN A 491 -10.24 8.69 18.78
CA GLN A 491 -10.12 10.14 18.91
C GLN A 491 -9.08 10.67 17.91
N CYS A 492 -9.31 11.87 17.36
CA CYS A 492 -8.46 12.46 16.34
C CYS A 492 -8.08 13.90 16.67
N PHE A 493 -6.79 14.23 16.56
CA PHE A 493 -6.29 15.59 16.64
C PHE A 493 -6.02 16.11 15.23
N ILE A 494 -6.74 17.16 14.82
CA ILE A 494 -6.49 17.85 13.55
C ILE A 494 -5.66 19.11 13.86
N LEU A 495 -4.40 19.11 13.43
CA LEU A 495 -3.50 20.25 13.59
C LEU A 495 -3.47 21.06 12.29
N SER A 496 -4.23 22.15 12.25
CA SER A 496 -4.29 23.05 11.10
C SER A 496 -3.42 24.30 11.30
N GLY A 497 -3.02 24.94 10.21
CA GLY A 497 -2.24 26.18 10.20
C GLY A 497 -1.26 26.26 9.04
N GLU A 498 -0.69 27.44 8.80
CA GLU A 498 0.28 27.68 7.73
C GLU A 498 1.65 27.02 7.99
N ARG A 499 2.54 26.96 7.00
CA ARG A 499 3.91 26.44 7.20
C ARG A 499 4.63 27.27 8.28
N GLY A 500 5.24 26.60 9.26
CA GLY A 500 5.92 27.28 10.39
C GLY A 500 5.05 27.63 11.60
N SER A 501 3.73 27.39 11.55
CA SER A 501 2.80 27.66 12.68
C SER A 501 3.00 26.78 13.94
N GLY A 502 3.94 25.83 13.92
CA GLY A 502 4.22 24.96 15.08
C GLY A 502 3.48 23.62 15.10
N LYS A 503 2.77 23.24 14.03
CA LYS A 503 2.05 21.94 13.92
C LYS A 503 2.90 20.73 14.28
N SER A 504 4.12 20.64 13.74
CA SER A 504 5.02 19.51 14.00
C SER A 504 5.42 19.43 15.47
N GLU A 505 5.62 20.57 16.12
CA GLU A 505 6.01 20.64 17.53
C GLU A 505 4.82 20.30 18.43
N ALA A 506 3.64 20.84 18.15
CA ALA A 506 2.39 20.48 18.83
C ALA A 506 2.13 18.96 18.79
N SER A 507 2.32 18.33 17.64
CA SER A 507 2.21 16.86 17.47
C SER A 507 3.19 16.10 18.37
N LYS A 508 4.46 16.54 18.48
CA LYS A 508 5.46 15.93 19.38
C LYS A 508 5.03 16.06 20.84
N GLN A 509 4.50 17.21 21.24
CA GLN A 509 4.09 17.45 22.63
C GLN A 509 2.87 16.61 23.03
N ILE A 510 1.86 16.46 22.15
CA ILE A 510 0.72 15.56 22.38
C ILE A 510 1.22 14.15 22.64
N LEU A 511 2.08 13.64 21.76
CA LEU A 511 2.60 12.29 21.88
C LEU A 511 3.43 12.09 23.15
N ARG A 512 4.30 13.05 23.46
CA ARG A 512 5.13 13.02 24.67
C ARG A 512 4.27 12.87 25.92
N HIS A 513 3.17 13.62 25.99
CA HIS A 513 2.23 13.56 27.10
C HIS A 513 1.52 12.21 27.20
N LEU A 514 0.95 11.72 26.09
CA LEU A 514 0.25 10.43 26.04
C LEU A 514 1.17 9.25 26.36
N THR A 515 2.43 9.30 25.92
CA THR A 515 3.44 8.28 26.23
C THR A 515 3.82 8.31 27.72
N CYS A 516 4.00 9.50 28.32
CA CYS A 516 4.34 9.66 29.73
C CYS A 516 3.29 9.06 30.69
N ARG A 517 2.02 8.99 30.29
CA ARG A 517 0.93 8.40 31.08
C ARG A 517 1.04 6.88 31.22
N SER A 518 1.69 6.20 30.27
CA SER A 518 1.83 4.73 30.25
C SER A 518 2.99 4.24 31.15
N GLY A 519 2.73 4.07 32.46
CA GLY A 519 3.75 3.83 33.48
C GLY A 519 4.66 2.59 33.33
N TYR A 520 4.27 1.56 32.55
CA TYR A 520 4.99 0.27 32.49
C TYR A 520 5.87 0.06 31.23
N SER A 521 5.70 0.85 30.15
CA SER A 521 6.43 0.69 28.86
C SER A 521 7.22 1.94 28.44
N ARG A 522 7.35 2.90 29.36
CA ARG A 522 7.81 4.27 29.12
C ARG A 522 9.17 4.40 28.40
N PRO A 523 10.28 3.79 28.86
CA PRO A 523 11.59 4.08 28.28
C PRO A 523 11.80 3.46 26.88
N MET A 524 11.24 2.27 26.63
CA MET A 524 11.48 1.54 25.37
C MET A 524 10.75 2.18 24.19
N PHE A 525 9.47 2.54 24.36
CA PHE A 525 8.70 3.16 23.28
C PHE A 525 9.14 4.62 23.04
N GLU A 526 9.36 5.40 24.10
CA GLU A 526 9.82 6.80 24.00
C GLU A 526 11.19 6.90 23.30
N SER A 527 12.12 5.99 23.63
CA SER A 527 13.40 5.88 22.95
C SER A 527 13.23 5.53 21.46
N LYS A 528 12.49 4.46 21.14
CA LYS A 528 12.23 4.07 19.74
C LYS A 528 11.60 5.21 18.93
N PHE A 529 10.60 5.88 19.49
CA PHE A 529 9.90 6.95 18.80
C PHE A 529 10.79 8.17 18.54
N LYS A 530 11.69 8.52 19.47
CA LYS A 530 12.69 9.57 19.27
C LYS A 530 13.57 9.28 18.04
N HIS A 531 14.02 8.04 17.89
CA HIS A 531 14.81 7.61 16.73
C HIS A 531 13.98 7.65 15.42
N VAL A 532 12.71 7.24 15.46
CA VAL A 532 11.80 7.33 14.31
C VAL A 532 11.58 8.77 13.86
N ILE A 533 11.35 9.72 14.77
CA ILE A 533 11.26 11.14 14.41
C ILE A 533 12.56 11.61 13.77
N CYS A 534 13.72 11.25 14.34
CA CYS A 534 15.02 11.65 13.81
C CYS A 534 15.19 11.25 12.34
N ILE A 535 14.79 10.04 11.97
CA ILE A 535 14.81 9.57 10.57
C ILE A 535 13.82 10.35 9.71
N LEU A 536 12.56 10.52 10.15
CA LEU A 536 11.56 11.30 9.40
C LEU A 536 11.97 12.76 9.18
N GLU A 537 12.67 13.36 10.15
CA GLU A 537 13.21 14.71 10.04
C GLU A 537 14.37 14.79 9.05
N ALA A 538 15.31 13.84 9.11
CA ALA A 538 16.42 13.81 8.17
C ALA A 538 15.95 13.67 6.71
N PHE A 539 15.01 12.77 6.41
CA PHE A 539 14.62 12.48 5.02
C PHE A 539 13.42 13.29 4.52
N GLY A 540 12.60 13.85 5.41
CA GLY A 540 11.35 14.50 5.03
C GLY A 540 11.26 16.00 5.35
N HIS A 541 12.30 16.60 5.94
CA HIS A 541 12.32 18.03 6.25
C HIS A 541 13.38 18.78 5.47
N ALA A 542 13.12 20.07 5.23
CA ALA A 542 14.03 20.99 4.56
C ALA A 542 13.94 22.39 5.18
N LYS A 543 14.99 23.19 4.97
CA LYS A 543 15.01 24.61 5.31
C LYS A 543 14.20 25.40 4.29
N THR A 544 13.34 26.27 4.81
CA THR A 544 12.48 27.16 4.04
C THR A 544 12.75 28.61 4.46
N THR A 545 12.28 29.58 3.68
CA THR A 545 12.46 31.01 3.98
C THR A 545 11.89 31.43 5.33
N LEU A 546 10.87 30.73 5.83
CA LEU A 546 10.18 31.04 7.08
C LEU A 546 10.61 30.19 8.28
N ASN A 547 11.26 29.06 8.05
CA ASN A 547 11.55 28.08 9.09
C ASN A 547 12.72 27.17 8.68
N ASP A 548 13.64 26.95 9.61
CA ASP A 548 14.85 26.14 9.40
C ASP A 548 14.56 24.64 9.28
N LEU A 549 13.44 24.16 9.84
CA LEU A 549 13.02 22.75 9.83
C LEU A 549 11.53 22.62 9.49
N SER A 550 11.21 22.66 8.19
CA SER A 550 9.84 22.50 7.71
C SER A 550 9.60 21.09 7.19
N SER A 551 8.48 20.49 7.59
CA SER A 551 8.05 19.19 7.05
C SER A 551 7.56 19.37 5.61
N CYS A 552 8.14 18.60 4.69
CA CYS A 552 7.84 18.62 3.25
C CYS A 552 6.89 17.48 2.84
N PHE A 553 6.11 16.97 3.78
CA PHE A 553 5.11 15.92 3.59
C PHE A 553 4.01 16.05 4.64
N ILE A 554 2.86 15.42 4.40
CA ILE A 554 1.77 15.31 5.36
C ILE A 554 1.99 14.03 6.17
N LYS A 555 1.82 14.11 7.50
CA LYS A 555 1.96 12.97 8.40
C LYS A 555 0.65 12.71 9.14
N TYR A 556 0.24 11.45 9.17
CA TYR A 556 -0.80 10.96 10.07
C TYR A 556 -0.17 9.92 11.01
N LEU A 557 -0.30 10.16 12.32
CA LEU A 557 0.24 9.31 13.37
C LEU A 557 -0.92 8.66 14.12
N GLU A 558 -1.02 7.35 14.00
CA GLU A 558 -1.98 6.52 14.71
C GLU A 558 -1.31 5.96 15.96
N LEU A 559 -1.97 6.08 17.12
CA LEU A 559 -1.51 5.57 18.40
C LEU A 559 -2.48 4.50 18.89
N GLN A 560 -1.95 3.31 19.19
CA GLN A 560 -2.75 2.16 19.60
C GLN A 560 -2.64 1.97 21.10
N PHE A 561 -3.78 1.79 21.77
CA PHE A 561 -3.85 1.61 23.21
C PHE A 561 -4.53 0.30 23.56
N CYS A 562 -4.01 -0.41 24.56
CA CYS A 562 -4.65 -1.59 25.12
C CYS A 562 -5.92 -1.20 25.89
N GLU A 563 -7.08 -1.77 25.52
CA GLU A 563 -8.36 -1.48 26.17
C GLU A 563 -8.32 -1.78 27.68
N ARG A 564 -7.77 -2.94 28.08
CA ARG A 564 -7.76 -3.39 29.48
C ARG A 564 -6.79 -2.61 30.35
N ARG A 565 -5.59 -2.34 29.83
CA ARG A 565 -4.48 -1.76 30.62
C ARG A 565 -4.32 -0.26 30.41
N LYS A 566 -5.03 0.32 29.43
CA LYS A 566 -4.99 1.75 29.06
C LYS A 566 -3.58 2.28 28.78
N HIS A 567 -2.64 1.41 28.41
CA HIS A 567 -1.30 1.80 28.00
C HIS A 567 -1.16 1.77 26.49
N LEU A 568 -0.22 2.56 25.99
CA LEU A 568 0.19 2.54 24.59
C LEU A 568 0.79 1.17 24.26
N THR A 569 0.33 0.53 23.19
CA THR A 569 0.80 -0.78 22.70
C THR A 569 1.63 -0.66 21.43
N GLY A 570 1.36 0.36 20.62
CA GLY A 570 2.06 0.58 19.36
C GLY A 570 1.70 1.91 18.71
N ALA A 571 2.37 2.20 17.61
CA ALA A 571 2.05 3.35 16.76
C ALA A 571 2.28 3.02 15.29
N ARG A 572 1.62 3.77 14.42
CA ARG A 572 1.78 3.68 12.97
C ARG A 572 1.82 5.06 12.35
N ILE A 573 2.68 5.22 11.35
CA ILE A 573 2.94 6.46 10.64
C ILE A 573 2.53 6.28 9.19
N TYR A 574 1.68 7.18 8.72
CA TYR A 574 1.31 7.31 7.32
C TYR A 574 1.85 8.64 6.81
N THR A 575 2.45 8.61 5.62
CA THR A 575 3.02 9.78 4.96
C THR A 575 2.31 10.00 3.64
N TYR A 576 2.02 11.27 3.33
CA TYR A 576 1.34 11.65 2.09
C TYR A 576 2.04 12.84 1.46
N MET A 577 2.00 12.92 0.12
CA MET A 577 2.44 14.08 -0.66
C MET A 577 3.86 14.57 -0.31
N LEU A 578 4.85 13.68 -0.33
CA LEU A 578 6.25 14.10 -0.24
C LEU A 578 6.59 15.05 -1.40
N GLU A 579 7.18 16.20 -1.10
CA GLU A 579 7.59 17.23 -2.07
C GLU A 579 8.81 16.77 -2.91
N LYS A 580 8.70 15.65 -3.66
CA LYS A 580 9.79 15.04 -4.44
C LYS A 580 10.47 16.02 -5.39
N SER A 581 9.73 17.01 -5.92
CA SER A 581 10.26 18.04 -6.81
C SER A 581 11.39 18.86 -6.19
N ARG A 582 11.38 19.04 -4.86
CA ARG A 582 12.45 19.72 -4.11
C ARG A 582 13.81 19.02 -4.27
N LEU A 583 13.82 17.71 -4.53
CA LEU A 583 15.06 16.98 -4.73
C LEU A 583 15.89 17.57 -5.87
N VAL A 584 15.24 17.90 -6.99
CA VAL A 584 15.90 18.30 -8.23
C VAL A 584 15.93 19.82 -8.45
N SER A 585 14.99 20.54 -7.83
CA SER A 585 14.87 21.99 -7.96
C SER A 585 14.33 22.58 -6.67
N GLN A 586 15.05 23.53 -6.08
CA GLN A 586 14.62 24.24 -4.87
C GLN A 586 14.38 25.72 -5.18
N PRO A 587 13.37 26.35 -4.56
CA PRO A 587 13.20 27.80 -4.63
C PRO A 587 14.39 28.55 -4.02
N LEU A 588 14.60 29.81 -4.44
CA LEU A 588 15.66 30.66 -3.92
C LEU A 588 15.57 30.80 -2.39
N GLY A 589 16.69 30.58 -1.70
CA GLY A 589 16.78 30.69 -0.24
C GLY A 589 16.21 29.48 0.53
N GLN A 590 15.86 28.39 -0.15
CA GLN A 590 15.42 27.14 0.47
C GLN A 590 16.43 26.02 0.21
N SER A 591 16.51 25.05 1.12
CA SER A 591 17.41 23.91 0.98
C SER A 591 16.72 22.71 0.34
N ASN A 592 17.54 21.74 -0.06
CA ASN A 592 17.10 20.36 -0.31
C ASN A 592 16.76 19.66 1.02
N PHE A 593 16.40 18.37 0.97
CA PHE A 593 16.17 17.55 2.17
C PHE A 593 17.40 17.52 3.08
N LEU A 594 17.17 17.58 4.39
CA LEU A 594 18.22 17.71 5.41
C LEU A 594 19.29 16.60 5.31
N ILE A 595 18.89 15.38 4.97
CA ILE A 595 19.75 14.21 4.85
C ILE A 595 20.99 14.44 3.98
N PHE A 596 20.88 15.17 2.87
CA PHE A 596 22.03 15.41 1.99
C PHE A 596 23.09 16.29 2.66
N TYR A 597 22.67 17.27 3.47
CA TYR A 597 23.60 18.10 4.23
C TYR A 597 24.20 17.34 5.41
N LEU A 598 23.40 16.53 6.11
CA LEU A 598 23.88 15.67 7.21
C LEU A 598 24.92 14.65 6.71
N LEU A 599 24.66 14.01 5.56
CA LEU A 599 25.57 13.08 4.92
C LEU A 599 26.91 13.77 4.62
N MET A 600 26.86 14.94 4.01
CA MET A 600 28.06 15.65 3.58
C MET A 600 28.88 16.20 4.76
N ASP A 601 28.25 16.64 5.83
CA ASP A 601 28.98 17.12 7.01
C ASP A 601 29.50 15.97 7.88
N GLY A 602 28.75 14.86 7.93
CA GLY A 602 28.92 13.75 8.85
C GLY A 602 29.78 12.57 8.39
N LEU A 603 29.97 12.38 7.07
CA LEU A 603 30.88 11.34 6.55
C LEU A 603 32.36 11.69 6.82
N SER A 604 33.17 10.66 7.06
CA SER A 604 34.63 10.76 7.16
C SER A 604 35.25 11.13 5.80
N ALA A 605 36.50 11.57 5.80
CA ALA A 605 37.22 11.88 4.56
C ALA A 605 37.36 10.64 3.65
N GLU A 606 37.54 9.46 4.24
CA GLU A 606 37.65 8.18 3.53
C GLU A 606 36.30 7.76 2.92
N GLU A 607 35.21 7.86 3.70
CA GLU A 607 33.85 7.56 3.22
C GLU A 607 33.46 8.52 2.08
N LYS A 608 33.79 9.81 2.19
CA LYS A 608 33.55 10.80 1.13
C LYS A 608 34.31 10.48 -0.13
N TYR A 609 35.58 10.08 0.00
CA TYR A 609 36.40 9.68 -1.14
C TYR A 609 35.80 8.46 -1.83
N GLY A 610 35.39 7.44 -1.07
CA GLY A 610 34.76 6.22 -1.60
C GLY A 610 33.40 6.45 -2.26
N LEU A 611 32.65 7.47 -1.83
CA LEU A 611 31.36 7.86 -2.42
C LEU A 611 31.49 8.98 -3.47
N HIS A 612 32.70 9.43 -3.76
CA HIS A 612 33.00 10.56 -4.66
C HIS A 612 32.29 11.88 -4.27
N LEU A 613 32.09 12.12 -2.98
CA LEU A 613 31.37 13.27 -2.41
C LEU A 613 32.33 14.37 -1.91
N ASN A 614 33.28 14.79 -2.76
CA ASN A 614 34.37 15.69 -2.35
C ASN A 614 33.97 17.18 -2.29
N ASN A 615 32.90 17.61 -2.97
CA ASN A 615 32.46 19.00 -2.98
C ASN A 615 30.92 19.13 -3.03
N LEU A 616 30.34 19.76 -2.00
CA LEU A 616 28.89 19.95 -1.82
C LEU A 616 28.25 20.75 -2.98
N CYS A 617 28.91 21.81 -3.42
CA CYS A 617 28.37 22.74 -4.41
C CYS A 617 28.59 22.28 -5.85
N ALA A 618 29.31 21.17 -6.06
CA ALA A 618 29.57 20.62 -7.37
C ALA A 618 28.36 19.83 -7.93
N HIS A 619 27.49 19.34 -7.05
CA HIS A 619 26.32 18.54 -7.43
C HIS A 619 25.14 19.43 -7.84
N ARG A 620 24.54 19.16 -9.01
CA ARG A 620 23.42 19.93 -9.56
C ARG A 620 22.23 20.07 -8.59
N TYR A 621 21.93 19.00 -7.85
CA TYR A 621 20.79 18.98 -6.92
C TYR A 621 21.03 19.76 -5.62
N LEU A 622 22.26 20.20 -5.36
CA LEU A 622 22.64 20.99 -4.18
C LEU A 622 23.22 22.36 -4.54
N SER A 623 23.46 22.64 -5.83
CA SER A 623 24.06 23.88 -6.32
C SER A 623 23.05 25.04 -6.23
N GLN A 624 22.98 25.67 -5.07
CA GLN A 624 22.41 27.01 -4.91
C GLN A 624 23.50 28.00 -4.49
N PRO A 625 23.43 29.28 -4.93
CA PRO A 625 24.31 30.33 -4.45
C PRO A 625 24.01 30.57 -2.97
N ARG A 626 24.75 29.86 -2.10
CA ARG A 626 24.73 30.09 -0.66
C ARG A 626 25.61 31.31 -0.38
N PRO A 627 25.20 32.25 0.49
CA PRO A 627 26.15 33.21 1.06
C PRO A 627 27.28 32.41 1.71
N GLU A 628 28.53 32.79 1.45
CA GLU A 628 29.75 32.06 1.83
C GLU A 628 29.97 31.91 3.35
N ASP A 629 29.01 32.35 4.19
CA ASP A 629 29.07 32.32 5.65
C ASP A 629 28.15 31.25 6.24
N VAL A 630 28.41 29.97 5.97
CA VAL A 630 27.87 28.88 6.83
C VAL A 630 28.78 28.78 8.05
N SER A 631 28.26 29.09 9.23
CA SER A 631 29.05 29.07 10.46
C SER A 631 29.61 27.67 10.77
N THR A 632 30.86 27.60 11.24
CA THR A 632 31.50 26.36 11.71
C THR A 632 30.66 25.59 12.75
N ALA A 633 29.81 26.31 13.49
CA ALA A 633 28.85 25.74 14.44
C ALA A 633 27.74 24.90 13.77
N GLU A 634 27.25 25.30 12.59
CA GLU A 634 26.21 24.56 11.86
C GLU A 634 26.73 23.21 11.35
N HIS A 635 27.96 23.19 10.82
CA HIS A 635 28.62 21.96 10.39
C HIS A 635 28.87 21.00 11.56
N SER A 636 29.26 21.51 12.73
CA SER A 636 29.41 20.70 13.95
C SER A 636 28.09 20.07 14.38
N LEU A 637 27.00 20.85 14.36
CA LEU A 637 25.67 20.38 14.72
C LEU A 637 25.16 19.32 13.73
N ASN A 638 25.43 19.47 12.43
CA ASN A 638 25.05 18.48 11.42
C ASN A 638 25.79 17.15 11.61
N ARG A 639 27.06 17.18 12.03
CA ARG A 639 27.82 15.96 12.39
C ARG A 639 27.18 15.21 13.56
N GLU A 640 26.78 15.91 14.60
CA GLU A 640 26.09 15.31 15.74
C GLU A 640 24.73 14.71 15.33
N LYS A 641 23.94 15.45 14.54
CA LYS A 641 22.67 14.95 13.99
C LYS A 641 22.86 13.73 13.10
N PHE A 642 23.93 13.67 12.31
CA PHE A 642 24.24 12.51 11.47
C PHE A 642 24.65 11.28 12.30
N ALA A 643 25.43 11.47 13.37
CA ALA A 643 25.74 10.38 14.30
C ALA A 643 24.49 9.81 14.98
N LEU A 644 23.58 10.70 15.42
CA LEU A 644 22.27 10.31 15.94
C LEU A 644 21.41 9.58 14.91
N LEU A 645 21.49 9.98 13.63
CA LEU A 645 20.79 9.31 12.54
C LEU A 645 21.33 7.88 12.32
N LYS A 646 22.65 7.68 12.29
CA LYS A 646 23.25 6.33 12.20
C LYS A 646 22.76 5.45 13.36
N GLN A 647 22.76 5.99 14.58
CA GLN A 647 22.22 5.30 15.76
C GLN A 647 20.72 4.98 15.60
N ALA A 648 19.93 5.92 15.09
CA ALA A 648 18.50 5.74 14.90
C ALA A 648 18.17 4.63 13.89
N LEU A 649 18.89 4.56 12.78
CA LEU A 649 18.72 3.49 11.78
C LEU A 649 19.02 2.11 12.40
N ASN A 650 20.08 2.01 13.20
CA ASN A 650 20.42 0.77 13.91
C ASN A 650 19.33 0.34 14.91
N VAL A 651 18.72 1.30 15.63
CA VAL A 651 17.60 1.02 16.56
C VAL A 651 16.33 0.57 15.83
N VAL A 652 16.09 1.06 14.61
CA VAL A 652 14.96 0.64 13.76
C VAL A 652 15.18 -0.76 13.17
N GLY A 653 16.41 -1.27 13.18
CA GLY A 653 16.75 -2.64 12.79
C GLY A 653 17.67 -2.75 11.57
N PHE A 654 18.29 -1.66 11.13
CA PHE A 654 19.28 -1.70 10.05
C PHE A 654 20.62 -2.20 10.60
N SER A 655 21.29 -3.07 9.85
CA SER A 655 22.69 -3.41 10.08
C SER A 655 23.62 -2.29 9.59
N ASN A 656 24.86 -2.27 10.06
CA ASN A 656 25.84 -1.26 9.62
C ASN A 656 26.04 -1.28 8.10
N VAL A 657 26.03 -2.47 7.48
CA VAL A 657 26.14 -2.63 6.02
C VAL A 657 24.92 -2.02 5.32
N GLU A 658 23.72 -2.26 5.83
CA GLU A 658 22.50 -1.65 5.27
C GLU A 658 22.49 -0.12 5.40
N VAL A 659 23.05 0.43 6.49
CA VAL A 659 23.24 1.87 6.66
C VAL A 659 24.24 2.43 5.66
N GLU A 660 25.37 1.75 5.42
CA GLU A 660 26.34 2.14 4.38
C GLU A 660 25.72 2.10 2.98
N ASN A 661 24.97 1.04 2.66
CA ASN A 661 24.29 0.90 1.37
C ASN A 661 23.25 2.02 1.16
N LEU A 662 22.57 2.45 2.23
CA LEU A 662 21.67 3.59 2.18
C LEU A 662 22.41 4.88 1.79
N PHE A 663 23.64 5.08 2.30
CA PHE A 663 24.48 6.22 1.92
C PHE A 663 24.98 6.12 0.48
N VAL A 664 25.26 4.91 -0.02
CA VAL A 664 25.56 4.67 -1.44
C VAL A 664 24.38 5.10 -2.31
N ILE A 665 23.15 4.73 -1.96
CA ILE A 665 21.94 5.13 -2.71
C ILE A 665 21.77 6.65 -2.71
N LEU A 666 21.94 7.32 -1.56
CA LEU A 666 21.86 8.78 -1.47
C LEU A 666 22.93 9.48 -2.31
N ALA A 667 24.17 8.95 -2.29
CA ALA A 667 25.24 9.47 -3.12
C ALA A 667 24.98 9.24 -4.61
N ALA A 668 24.45 8.07 -4.99
CA ALA A 668 24.03 7.78 -6.36
C ALA A 668 22.94 8.76 -6.83
N ILE A 669 21.98 9.11 -5.99
CA ILE A 669 20.95 10.12 -6.29
C ILE A 669 21.57 11.48 -6.61
N LEU A 670 22.61 11.91 -5.88
CA LEU A 670 23.32 13.16 -6.19
C LEU A 670 24.07 13.08 -7.53
N HIS A 671 24.79 11.98 -7.77
CA HIS A 671 25.54 11.78 -9.02
C HIS A 671 24.63 11.61 -10.25
N ILE A 672 23.42 11.06 -10.10
CA ILE A 672 22.40 11.04 -11.17
C ILE A 672 22.16 12.46 -11.69
N GLY A 673 22.05 13.45 -10.79
CA GLY A 673 21.83 14.86 -11.17
C GLY A 673 22.97 15.47 -12.00
N ASP A 674 24.17 14.90 -11.92
CA ASP A 674 25.37 15.39 -12.61
C ASP A 674 25.56 14.79 -14.01
N ILE A 675 24.68 13.85 -14.40
CA ILE A 675 24.62 13.32 -15.76
C ILE A 675 24.13 14.42 -16.70
N ARG A 676 24.96 14.70 -17.72
CA ARG A 676 24.71 15.71 -18.75
C ARG A 676 24.46 15.05 -20.09
N PHE A 677 23.63 15.70 -20.90
CA PHE A 677 23.28 15.24 -22.23
C PHE A 677 23.63 16.28 -23.28
N THR A 678 24.07 15.82 -24.45
CA THR A 678 24.42 16.63 -25.62
C THR A 678 23.69 16.10 -26.85
N ALA A 679 23.32 17.00 -27.76
CA ALA A 679 22.77 16.62 -29.06
C ALA A 679 23.90 16.46 -30.07
N LEU A 680 24.02 15.29 -30.69
CA LEU A 680 24.83 15.10 -31.91
C LEU A 680 23.83 14.91 -33.06
N THR A 681 23.84 15.81 -34.05
CA THR A 681 23.04 15.84 -35.32
C THR A 681 21.79 16.74 -35.34
N GLU A 682 21.36 17.10 -36.56
CA GLU A 682 20.14 17.88 -36.87
C GLU A 682 18.84 17.24 -36.33
N ALA A 683 18.87 15.98 -35.90
CA ALA A 683 17.73 15.23 -35.37
C ALA A 683 17.43 15.48 -33.87
N ASN A 684 18.19 16.33 -33.17
CA ASN A 684 18.03 16.68 -31.75
C ASN A 684 18.02 15.49 -30.76
N SER A 685 18.56 14.32 -31.14
CA SER A 685 18.64 13.14 -30.26
C SER A 685 19.70 13.30 -29.17
N ALA A 686 19.35 12.96 -27.93
CA ALA A 686 20.21 13.05 -26.76
C ALA A 686 21.24 11.92 -26.71
N PHE A 687 22.46 12.29 -26.32
CA PHE A 687 23.55 11.38 -25.95
C PHE A 687 24.11 11.81 -24.60
N VAL A 688 24.63 10.86 -23.84
CA VAL A 688 25.30 11.14 -22.57
C VAL A 688 26.65 11.79 -22.86
N SER A 689 26.88 12.99 -22.31
CA SER A 689 28.10 13.78 -22.59
C SER A 689 29.33 13.27 -21.86
N ASP A 690 29.14 12.66 -20.69
CA ASP A 690 30.20 12.17 -19.81
C ASP A 690 29.84 10.76 -19.37
N LEU A 691 30.36 9.78 -20.11
CA LEU A 691 30.13 8.35 -19.85
C LEU A 691 30.72 7.92 -18.51
N GLN A 692 31.82 8.53 -18.05
CA GLN A 692 32.47 8.15 -16.80
C GLN A 692 31.57 8.39 -15.59
N ARG A 693 30.85 9.52 -15.56
CA ARG A 693 29.87 9.81 -14.50
C ARG A 693 28.70 8.83 -14.51
N LEU A 694 28.25 8.43 -15.70
CA LEU A 694 27.17 7.46 -15.82
C LEU A 694 27.62 6.07 -15.38
N GLU A 695 28.81 5.63 -15.78
CA GLU A 695 29.41 4.36 -15.34
C GLU A 695 29.57 4.31 -13.82
N GLN A 696 29.99 5.42 -13.21
CA GLN A 696 30.05 5.55 -11.75
C GLN A 696 28.67 5.37 -11.11
N VAL A 697 27.63 6.04 -11.62
CA VAL A 697 26.25 5.85 -11.13
C VAL A 697 25.78 4.42 -11.33
N ALA A 698 26.11 3.80 -12.47
CA ALA A 698 25.75 2.42 -12.78
C ALA A 698 26.42 1.44 -11.80
N GLU A 699 27.69 1.65 -11.45
CA GLU A 699 28.41 0.86 -10.44
C GLU A 699 27.78 1.00 -9.05
N MET A 700 27.47 2.24 -8.63
CA MET A 700 26.85 2.50 -7.32
C MET A 700 25.44 1.91 -7.20
N LEU A 701 24.67 1.87 -8.30
CA LEU A 701 23.36 1.21 -8.38
C LEU A 701 23.47 -0.30 -8.70
N GLN A 702 24.67 -0.79 -9.02
CA GLN A 702 24.91 -2.16 -9.50
C GLN A 702 24.00 -2.55 -10.68
N VAL A 703 23.89 -1.66 -11.66
CA VAL A 703 23.18 -1.87 -12.93
C VAL A 703 24.16 -1.82 -14.09
N ALA A 704 23.80 -2.41 -15.23
CA ALA A 704 24.64 -2.34 -16.42
C ALA A 704 24.62 -0.91 -16.99
N SER A 705 25.78 -0.38 -17.39
CA SER A 705 25.91 1.01 -17.84
C SER A 705 25.17 1.25 -19.17
N ASP A 706 25.14 0.26 -20.05
CA ASP A 706 24.38 0.25 -21.30
C ASP A 706 22.87 0.28 -21.07
N GLU A 707 22.37 -0.48 -20.10
CA GLU A 707 20.96 -0.42 -19.69
C GLU A 707 20.58 0.95 -19.15
N LEU A 708 21.43 1.56 -18.31
CA LEU A 708 21.19 2.89 -17.76
C LEU A 708 21.23 3.98 -18.84
N VAL A 709 22.17 3.92 -19.79
CA VAL A 709 22.19 4.80 -20.97
C VAL A 709 20.90 4.65 -21.76
N SER A 710 20.52 3.41 -22.08
CA SER A 710 19.32 3.12 -22.85
C SER A 710 18.08 3.67 -22.16
N ALA A 711 17.94 3.48 -20.85
CA ALA A 711 16.78 3.92 -20.09
C ALA A 711 16.65 5.46 -20.01
N LEU A 712 17.76 6.19 -20.00
CA LEU A 712 17.75 7.66 -19.97
C LEU A 712 17.59 8.29 -21.36
N THR A 713 18.10 7.65 -22.41
CA THR A 713 18.18 8.25 -23.75
C THR A 713 17.21 7.65 -24.77
N THR A 714 16.52 6.56 -24.44
CA THR A 714 15.60 5.89 -25.36
C THR A 714 14.31 5.42 -24.69
N ASP A 715 13.23 5.46 -25.47
CA ASP A 715 11.95 4.81 -25.17
C ASP A 715 11.83 3.55 -26.04
N ILE A 716 11.51 2.42 -25.41
CA ILE A 716 11.34 1.13 -26.08
C ILE A 716 9.88 0.72 -25.90
N GLN A 717 9.15 0.62 -27.01
CA GLN A 717 7.75 0.21 -27.01
C GLN A 717 7.58 -1.10 -27.79
N TYR A 718 6.89 -2.05 -27.18
CA TYR A 718 6.54 -3.32 -27.81
C TYR A 718 5.13 -3.23 -28.40
N PHE A 719 5.01 -3.36 -29.72
CA PHE A 719 3.72 -3.32 -30.41
C PHE A 719 3.55 -4.57 -31.26
N LYS A 720 2.63 -5.46 -30.84
CA LYS A 720 2.26 -6.69 -31.59
C LYS A 720 3.44 -7.56 -32.03
N GLY A 721 4.49 -7.65 -31.21
CA GLY A 721 5.70 -8.43 -31.50
C GLY A 721 6.87 -7.63 -32.07
N ASP A 722 6.65 -6.38 -32.49
CA ASP A 722 7.71 -5.48 -32.97
C ASP A 722 8.22 -4.56 -31.84
N THR A 723 9.53 -4.32 -31.82
CA THR A 723 10.19 -3.40 -30.87
C THR A 723 10.48 -2.08 -31.55
N ILE A 724 9.79 -1.01 -31.14
CA ILE A 724 10.00 0.35 -31.63
C ILE A 724 10.92 1.08 -30.64
N ILE A 725 12.12 1.44 -31.09
CA ILE A 725 13.09 2.22 -30.29
C ILE A 725 13.04 3.67 -30.75
N ARG A 726 12.67 4.59 -29.85
CA ARG A 726 12.69 6.04 -30.10
C ARG A 726 13.76 6.69 -29.23
N ARG A 727 14.59 7.56 -29.82
CA ARG A 727 15.58 8.32 -29.05
C ARG A 727 14.95 9.58 -28.47
N HIS A 728 15.28 9.86 -27.21
CA HIS A 728 14.86 11.06 -26.49
C HIS A 728 15.56 12.31 -27.03
N THR A 729 14.92 13.46 -26.86
CA THR A 729 15.59 14.76 -26.95
C THR A 729 16.38 15.05 -25.68
N VAL A 730 17.27 16.04 -25.70
CA VAL A 730 18.07 16.43 -24.51
C VAL A 730 17.14 16.76 -23.32
N GLN A 731 16.06 17.50 -23.57
CA GLN A 731 15.09 17.88 -22.54
C GLN A 731 14.37 16.64 -21.95
N MET A 732 13.97 15.69 -22.80
CA MET A 732 13.36 14.44 -22.34
C MET A 732 14.34 13.59 -21.52
N ALA A 733 15.61 13.50 -21.93
CA ALA A 733 16.63 12.76 -21.20
C ALA A 733 16.93 13.40 -19.82
N GLU A 734 16.97 14.74 -19.74
CA GLU A 734 17.06 15.45 -18.46
C GLU A 734 15.84 15.21 -17.56
N PHE A 735 14.64 15.20 -18.13
CA PHE A 735 13.42 14.86 -17.41
C PHE A 735 13.48 13.45 -16.83
N TYR A 736 13.85 12.44 -17.63
CA TYR A 736 13.93 11.05 -17.17
C TYR A 736 15.04 10.80 -16.14
N ARG A 737 16.17 11.51 -16.24
CA ARG A 737 17.21 11.55 -15.20
C ARG A 737 16.63 12.05 -13.87
N ASP A 738 15.92 13.17 -13.91
CA ASP A 738 15.32 13.78 -12.72
C ASP A 738 14.17 12.94 -12.16
N LEU A 739 13.40 12.26 -13.02
CA LEU A 739 12.36 11.32 -12.63
C LEU A 739 12.95 10.09 -11.93
N LEU A 740 14.06 9.54 -12.45
CA LEU A 740 14.76 8.43 -11.81
C LEU A 740 15.24 8.82 -10.40
N ALA A 741 15.87 9.99 -10.25
CA ALA A 741 16.31 10.48 -8.93
C ALA A 741 15.14 10.65 -7.94
N LYS A 742 14.03 11.28 -8.37
CA LYS A 742 12.82 11.44 -7.55
C LYS A 742 12.22 10.10 -7.14
N SER A 743 12.19 9.14 -8.06
CA SER A 743 11.62 7.81 -7.84
C SER A 743 12.46 7.00 -6.85
N LEU A 744 13.79 7.04 -6.98
CA LEU A 744 14.70 6.41 -6.03
C LEU A 744 14.55 6.98 -4.63
N PHE A 745 14.54 8.32 -4.49
CA PHE A 745 14.36 8.97 -3.20
C PHE A 745 12.99 8.69 -2.59
N GLY A 746 11.92 8.74 -3.39
CA GLY A 746 10.56 8.44 -2.97
C GLY A 746 10.41 7.00 -2.45
N ARG A 747 10.97 6.01 -3.16
CA ARG A 747 10.99 4.61 -2.71
C ARG A 747 11.83 4.43 -1.45
N LEU A 748 13.00 5.06 -1.37
CA LEU A 748 13.84 5.02 -0.16
C LEU A 748 13.08 5.59 1.05
N PHE A 749 12.38 6.72 0.88
CA PHE A 749 11.57 7.30 1.94
C PHE A 749 10.41 6.38 2.38
N SER A 750 9.68 5.79 1.44
CA SER A 750 8.63 4.81 1.72
C SER A 750 9.17 3.58 2.47
N PHE A 751 10.30 3.04 2.02
CA PHE A 751 10.99 1.92 2.64
C PHE A 751 11.38 2.23 4.10
N LEU A 752 11.93 3.41 4.36
CA LEU A 752 12.23 3.87 5.72
C LEU A 752 10.97 3.97 6.58
N VAL A 753 9.88 4.53 6.05
CA VAL A 753 8.58 4.61 6.77
C VAL A 753 8.07 3.22 7.13
N ASN A 754 8.17 2.25 6.23
CA ASN A 754 7.78 0.87 6.49
C ASN A 754 8.68 0.20 7.53
N ALA A 755 9.99 0.45 7.52
CA ALA A 755 10.90 -0.04 8.56
C ALA A 755 10.59 0.58 9.93
N MET A 756 10.31 1.88 9.98
CA MET A 756 9.90 2.58 11.20
C MET A 756 8.57 2.02 11.74
N ASN A 757 7.59 1.76 10.88
CA ASN A 757 6.32 1.14 11.27
C ASN A 757 6.51 -0.27 11.85
N ARG A 758 7.41 -1.09 11.27
CA ARG A 758 7.78 -2.40 11.85
C ARG A 758 8.39 -2.26 13.25
N CYS A 759 9.18 -1.21 13.50
CA CYS A 759 9.77 -0.96 14.81
C CYS A 759 8.75 -0.51 15.88
N LEU A 760 7.68 0.18 15.45
CA LEU A 760 6.64 0.77 16.32
C LEU A 760 5.43 -0.16 16.60
N GLN A 761 5.26 -1.27 15.88
CA GLN A 761 4.14 -2.20 16.06
C GLN A 761 4.38 -3.25 17.15
N SER A 762 3.31 -3.65 17.84
CA SER A 762 3.26 -4.80 18.76
C SER A 762 2.93 -6.09 17.99
N PRO A 763 3.54 -7.25 18.30
CA PRO A 763 3.42 -8.50 17.53
C PRO A 763 2.05 -9.22 17.61
N GLU A 764 1.05 -8.62 18.27
CA GLU A 764 -0.23 -9.29 18.54
C GLU A 764 -1.42 -8.87 17.66
N GLU A 765 -1.40 -7.76 16.93
CA GLU A 765 -2.61 -7.32 16.21
C GLU A 765 -2.27 -6.74 14.82
N HIS A 766 -2.46 -7.55 13.77
CA HIS A 766 -2.49 -7.05 12.39
C HIS A 766 -3.90 -6.49 12.13
N SER A 767 -4.02 -5.16 12.11
CA SER A 767 -5.30 -4.44 12.15
C SER A 767 -5.90 -4.23 10.74
N LEU A 768 -6.99 -4.95 10.48
CA LEU A 768 -8.00 -4.74 9.42
C LEU A 768 -8.71 -3.36 9.52
N CYS A 769 -8.64 -2.67 10.67
CA CYS A 769 -9.34 -1.40 10.93
C CYS A 769 -8.73 -0.14 10.27
N VAL A 770 -7.62 -0.28 9.54
CA VAL A 770 -6.83 0.84 9.04
C VAL A 770 -7.42 1.51 7.80
N ASN A 771 -8.01 0.73 6.89
CA ASN A 771 -8.52 1.26 5.62
C ASN A 771 -9.88 1.97 5.78
N MET A 772 -10.74 1.43 6.66
CA MET A 772 -12.01 2.07 7.03
C MET A 772 -11.80 3.43 7.74
N THR A 773 -10.71 3.59 8.50
CA THR A 773 -10.39 4.84 9.21
C THR A 773 -9.81 5.89 8.26
N ASN A 774 -9.07 5.47 7.23
CA ASN A 774 -8.55 6.36 6.18
C ASN A 774 -9.65 6.89 5.26
N GLU A 775 -10.61 6.05 4.85
CA GLU A 775 -11.79 6.49 4.09
C GLU A 775 -12.73 7.36 4.93
N LYS A 776 -12.96 6.97 6.20
CA LYS A 776 -13.72 7.82 7.13
C LYS A 776 -13.05 9.15 7.39
N MET A 777 -11.73 9.26 7.52
CA MET A 777 -11.06 10.57 7.73
C MET A 777 -11.24 11.53 6.55
N HIS A 778 -11.18 11.02 5.31
CA HIS A 778 -11.43 11.84 4.12
C HIS A 778 -12.89 12.33 4.04
N HIS A 779 -13.84 11.52 4.50
CA HIS A 779 -15.26 11.88 4.57
C HIS A 779 -15.57 12.80 5.78
N TYR A 780 -14.96 12.50 6.93
CA TYR A 780 -15.19 13.14 8.24
C TYR A 780 -14.66 14.58 8.30
N ILE A 781 -13.52 14.88 7.66
CA ILE A 781 -12.98 16.25 7.64
C ILE A 781 -13.91 17.19 6.86
N ASN A 782 -14.63 16.70 5.84
CA ASN A 782 -15.55 17.49 5.04
C ASN A 782 -16.96 17.59 5.65
N GLU A 783 -17.44 16.58 6.36
CA GLU A 783 -18.79 16.58 6.95
C GLU A 783 -18.87 17.14 8.38
N VAL A 784 -17.86 16.90 9.24
CA VAL A 784 -18.09 16.97 10.70
C VAL A 784 -17.96 18.35 11.31
N LEU A 785 -17.12 19.24 10.76
CA LEU A 785 -16.81 20.48 11.47
C LEU A 785 -17.94 21.54 11.47
N PHE A 786 -18.94 21.40 10.60
CA PHE A 786 -20.04 22.37 10.52
C PHE A 786 -21.41 21.77 10.15
N LEU A 787 -21.44 20.69 9.36
CA LEU A 787 -22.71 20.12 8.88
C LEU A 787 -23.40 19.26 9.96
N GLN A 788 -22.61 18.51 10.73
CA GLN A 788 -23.11 17.59 11.76
C GLN A 788 -23.74 18.33 12.95
N GLU A 789 -23.12 19.42 13.38
CA GLU A 789 -23.62 20.26 14.49
C GLU A 789 -24.89 21.02 14.09
N GLN A 790 -25.02 21.41 12.81
CA GLN A 790 -26.24 21.98 12.26
C GLN A 790 -27.37 20.94 12.13
N THR A 791 -27.04 19.69 11.78
CA THR A 791 -28.04 18.60 11.71
C THR A 791 -28.50 18.18 13.10
N GLU A 792 -27.62 18.14 14.10
CA GLU A 792 -28.00 17.91 15.50
C GLU A 792 -28.89 19.03 16.04
N CYS A 793 -28.56 20.31 15.81
CA CYS A 793 -29.43 21.44 16.20
C CYS A 793 -30.84 21.35 15.59
N VAL A 794 -30.93 20.95 14.31
CA VAL A 794 -32.21 20.77 13.61
C VAL A 794 -32.97 19.54 14.13
N GLN A 795 -32.28 18.45 14.48
CA GLN A 795 -32.87 17.25 15.07
C GLN A 795 -33.35 17.47 16.51
N GLU A 796 -32.68 18.33 17.28
CA GLU A 796 -33.08 18.73 18.63
C GLU A 796 -34.16 19.84 18.65
N GLY A 797 -34.61 20.30 17.48
CA GLY A 797 -35.69 21.29 17.37
C GLY A 797 -35.29 22.73 17.72
N VAL A 798 -33.99 23.04 17.69
CA VAL A 798 -33.46 24.39 17.94
C VAL A 798 -33.65 25.22 16.66
N THR A 799 -34.40 26.32 16.75
CA THR A 799 -34.59 27.26 15.65
C THR A 799 -33.29 28.02 15.36
N MET A 800 -32.59 27.64 14.29
CA MET A 800 -31.39 28.32 13.80
C MET A 800 -31.77 29.53 12.93
N GLU A 801 -31.50 30.75 13.37
CA GLU A 801 -31.81 31.98 12.62
C GLU A 801 -30.82 32.29 11.47
N THR A 802 -29.64 31.67 11.46
CA THR A 802 -28.62 31.83 10.42
C THR A 802 -28.15 30.48 9.90
N ALA A 803 -28.56 30.13 8.67
CA ALA A 803 -28.00 29.01 7.96
C ALA A 803 -26.54 29.32 7.58
N TYR A 804 -25.60 28.42 7.90
CA TYR A 804 -24.24 28.51 7.39
C TYR A 804 -24.28 28.38 5.86
N SER A 805 -24.03 29.47 5.14
CA SER A 805 -23.70 29.41 3.72
C SER A 805 -22.22 29.04 3.62
N PRO A 806 -21.82 27.87 3.08
CA PRO A 806 -20.44 27.72 2.67
C PRO A 806 -20.19 28.86 1.68
N GLY A 807 -19.21 29.71 1.96
CA GLY A 807 -18.82 30.78 1.01
C GLY A 807 -18.41 30.18 -0.33
N ASN A 808 -17.73 30.95 -1.19
CA ASN A 808 -17.21 30.51 -2.50
C ASN A 808 -16.29 29.23 -2.49
N GLN A 809 -16.12 28.55 -1.36
CA GLN A 809 -15.34 27.33 -1.12
C GLN A 809 -15.86 26.10 -1.87
N THR A 810 -17.18 25.91 -1.99
CA THR A 810 -17.75 24.81 -2.81
C THR A 810 -17.32 24.97 -4.27
N GLY A 811 -17.36 26.19 -4.80
CA GLY A 811 -16.92 26.48 -6.16
C GLY A 811 -15.44 26.18 -6.45
N VAL A 812 -14.54 26.40 -5.48
CA VAL A 812 -13.11 26.06 -5.64
C VAL A 812 -12.88 24.55 -5.57
N LEU A 813 -13.58 23.85 -4.68
CA LEU A 813 -13.50 22.38 -4.59
C LEU A 813 -14.09 21.72 -5.84
N ASP A 814 -15.22 22.21 -6.33
CA ASP A 814 -15.85 21.75 -7.57
C ASP A 814 -14.92 21.97 -8.76
N PHE A 815 -14.26 23.14 -8.85
CA PHE A 815 -13.28 23.41 -9.91
C PHE A 815 -12.17 22.34 -9.97
N PHE A 816 -11.68 21.84 -8.82
CA PHE A 816 -10.64 20.82 -8.81
C PHE A 816 -11.18 19.38 -8.96
N PHE A 817 -12.23 19.04 -8.22
CA PHE A 817 -12.62 17.65 -7.95
C PHE A 817 -13.93 17.20 -8.61
N GLN A 818 -14.74 18.11 -9.18
CA GLN A 818 -15.99 17.72 -9.82
C GLN A 818 -15.72 16.71 -10.93
N LYS A 819 -16.41 15.57 -10.93
CA LYS A 819 -16.31 14.58 -12.02
C LYS A 819 -17.52 14.72 -12.94
N PRO A 820 -17.36 14.74 -14.27
CA PRO A 820 -16.12 14.63 -15.04
C PRO A 820 -15.43 15.98 -15.37
N SER A 821 -16.01 17.12 -14.95
CA SER A 821 -15.66 18.45 -15.47
C SER A 821 -14.53 19.19 -14.73
N GLY A 822 -14.03 18.69 -13.61
CA GLY A 822 -13.03 19.35 -12.78
C GLY A 822 -11.62 19.26 -13.35
N PHE A 823 -10.75 20.17 -12.91
CA PHE A 823 -9.37 20.30 -13.38
C PHE A 823 -8.56 19.02 -13.24
N LEU A 824 -8.71 18.26 -12.15
CA LEU A 824 -7.99 16.99 -11.98
C LEU A 824 -8.48 15.91 -12.96
N SER A 825 -9.79 15.85 -13.23
CA SER A 825 -10.34 14.91 -14.23
C SER A 825 -9.86 15.26 -15.64
N LEU A 826 -9.79 16.56 -15.95
CA LEU A 826 -9.21 17.06 -17.20
C LEU A 826 -7.72 16.70 -17.31
N LEU A 827 -6.96 16.88 -16.24
CA LEU A 827 -5.54 16.56 -16.20
C LEU A 827 -5.31 15.05 -16.35
N ASP A 828 -6.15 14.21 -15.74
CA ASP A 828 -6.10 12.75 -15.87
C ASP A 828 -6.39 12.30 -17.31
N GLU A 829 -7.41 12.86 -17.96
CA GLU A 829 -7.75 12.56 -19.36
C GLU A 829 -6.59 12.91 -20.30
N GLU A 830 -6.03 14.12 -20.18
CA GLU A 830 -4.87 14.55 -20.98
C GLU A 830 -3.61 13.72 -20.67
N SER A 831 -3.48 13.22 -19.44
CA SER A 831 -2.38 12.35 -19.03
C SER A 831 -2.48 10.93 -19.59
N GLN A 832 -3.67 10.45 -19.96
CA GLN A 832 -3.84 9.11 -20.55
C GLN A 832 -3.71 9.10 -22.08
N MET A 833 -3.67 10.26 -22.73
CA MET A 833 -3.53 10.38 -24.18
C MET A 833 -2.11 9.97 -24.64
N ILE A 834 -2.05 9.02 -25.58
CA ILE A 834 -0.81 8.44 -26.15
C ILE A 834 0.08 9.49 -26.82
N TRP A 835 -0.50 10.58 -27.30
CA TRP A 835 0.18 11.72 -27.92
C TRP A 835 -0.20 12.99 -27.15
N SER A 836 0.41 13.23 -25.99
CA SER A 836 0.19 14.50 -25.29
C SER A 836 0.90 15.62 -26.06
N MET A 837 0.16 16.26 -26.95
CA MET A 837 0.55 17.55 -27.49
C MET A 837 0.31 18.56 -26.36
N GLU A 838 1.37 19.03 -25.71
CA GLU A 838 1.36 20.17 -24.77
C GLU A 838 0.45 21.35 -25.18
N PRO A 839 0.18 21.69 -26.46
CA PRO A 839 -0.75 22.77 -26.81
C PRO A 839 -2.24 22.56 -26.47
N ASN A 840 -2.70 21.40 -26.02
CA ASN A 840 -4.14 21.15 -25.79
C ASN A 840 -4.62 21.47 -24.36
N LEU A 841 -3.81 21.20 -23.33
CA LEU A 841 -4.19 21.46 -21.93
C LEU A 841 -4.49 22.94 -21.65
N PRO A 842 -3.68 23.93 -22.12
CA PRO A 842 -4.01 25.35 -22.00
C PRO A 842 -5.38 25.73 -22.58
N LYS A 843 -5.78 25.12 -23.70
CA LYS A 843 -7.06 25.41 -24.38
C LYS A 843 -8.24 24.82 -23.62
N LYS A 844 -8.13 23.57 -23.17
CA LYS A 844 -9.18 22.93 -22.36
C LYS A 844 -9.30 23.60 -20.98
N LEU A 845 -8.18 24.02 -20.38
CA LEU A 845 -8.16 24.83 -19.16
C LEU A 845 -8.92 26.15 -19.36
N HIS A 846 -8.69 26.86 -20.46
CA HIS A 846 -9.40 28.10 -20.75
C HIS A 846 -10.92 27.87 -20.85
N SER A 847 -11.35 26.82 -21.54
CA SER A 847 -12.76 26.44 -21.62
C SER A 847 -13.35 26.10 -20.24
N LEU A 848 -12.56 25.45 -19.38
CA LEU A 848 -12.98 25.14 -18.00
C LEU A 848 -13.16 26.42 -17.18
N LEU A 849 -12.18 27.34 -17.25
CA LEU A 849 -12.20 28.63 -16.57
C LEU A 849 -13.40 29.50 -16.98
N GLU A 850 -13.77 29.49 -18.26
CA GLU A 850 -14.96 30.19 -18.77
C GLU A 850 -16.27 29.55 -18.32
N SER A 851 -16.30 28.22 -18.12
CA SER A 851 -17.49 27.50 -17.66
C SER A 851 -17.70 27.56 -16.15
N SER A 852 -16.64 27.76 -15.36
CA SER A 852 -16.71 27.90 -13.91
C SER A 852 -17.24 29.29 -13.52
N ASN A 853 -18.53 29.37 -13.17
CA ASN A 853 -19.24 30.60 -12.74
C ASN A 853 -18.78 31.15 -11.35
N THR A 854 -17.57 30.84 -10.91
CA THR A 854 -17.10 31.13 -9.56
C THR A 854 -16.19 32.36 -9.56
N ASN A 855 -16.55 33.40 -8.79
CA ASN A 855 -15.71 34.58 -8.54
C ASN A 855 -14.36 34.28 -7.84
N ALA A 856 -14.00 33.01 -7.65
CA ALA A 856 -12.81 32.56 -6.94
C ALA A 856 -11.68 32.07 -7.86
N VAL A 857 -11.92 31.89 -9.16
CA VAL A 857 -10.91 31.42 -10.13
C VAL A 857 -10.75 32.45 -11.24
N TYR A 858 -9.52 32.84 -11.55
CA TYR A 858 -9.19 33.87 -12.54
C TYR A 858 -8.12 33.39 -13.52
N SER A 859 -8.18 33.88 -14.75
CA SER A 859 -7.03 33.87 -15.66
C SER A 859 -5.96 34.87 -15.19
N PRO A 860 -4.69 34.74 -15.61
CA PRO A 860 -3.64 35.71 -15.28
C PRO A 860 -4.09 37.13 -15.63
N MET A 861 -3.92 38.05 -14.68
CA MET A 861 -4.49 39.40 -14.73
C MET A 861 -4.05 40.17 -15.97
N LYS A 862 -5.01 40.89 -16.56
CA LYS A 862 -4.73 42.09 -17.37
C LYS A 862 -3.93 43.06 -16.51
N ASP A 863 -2.93 43.70 -17.09
CA ASP A 863 -2.19 44.77 -16.40
C ASP A 863 -3.14 45.88 -15.94
N GLY A 864 -2.68 46.77 -15.04
CA GLY A 864 -3.48 47.87 -14.49
C GLY A 864 -4.05 48.86 -15.53
N ASN A 865 -3.76 48.65 -16.82
CA ASN A 865 -4.27 49.40 -17.96
C ASN A 865 -5.30 48.60 -18.80
N GLY A 866 -5.72 47.41 -18.37
CA GLY A 866 -6.75 46.62 -19.06
C GLY A 866 -6.26 45.86 -20.30
N ASN A 867 -4.96 45.76 -20.54
CA ASN A 867 -4.38 44.98 -21.62
C ASN A 867 -3.98 43.59 -21.14
N VAL A 868 -4.19 42.59 -21.99
CA VAL A 868 -3.73 41.22 -21.76
C VAL A 868 -2.23 41.17 -22.04
N ALA A 869 -1.41 40.76 -21.07
CA ALA A 869 0.02 40.57 -21.28
C ALA A 869 0.25 39.54 -22.40
N LEU A 870 0.86 39.98 -23.51
CA LEU A 870 1.03 39.22 -24.75
C LEU A 870 1.87 37.93 -24.64
N LYS A 871 2.43 37.60 -23.46
CA LYS A 871 3.39 36.49 -23.30
C LYS A 871 2.85 35.21 -22.67
N ASP A 872 1.73 35.25 -21.94
CA ASP A 872 1.26 34.11 -21.12
C ASP A 872 -0.14 33.63 -21.52
N GLN A 873 -0.35 33.37 -22.82
CA GLN A 873 -1.60 32.73 -23.26
C GLN A 873 -1.66 31.27 -22.78
N GLY A 874 -2.29 31.07 -21.62
CA GLY A 874 -2.89 29.79 -21.20
C GLY A 874 -2.04 28.87 -20.32
N THR A 875 -0.86 29.26 -19.84
CA THR A 875 0.04 28.39 -19.05
C THR A 875 -0.09 28.53 -17.53
N ALA A 876 -0.96 29.41 -17.04
CA ALA A 876 -1.19 29.61 -15.61
C ALA A 876 -2.63 30.02 -15.30
N PHE A 877 -3.09 29.77 -14.08
CA PHE A 877 -4.39 30.24 -13.54
C PHE A 877 -4.26 30.63 -12.07
N THR A 878 -5.13 31.50 -11.58
CA THR A 878 -5.08 32.01 -10.21
C THR A 878 -6.36 31.64 -9.46
N ILE A 879 -6.23 31.16 -8.22
CA ILE A 879 -7.35 30.81 -7.34
C ILE A 879 -7.27 31.61 -6.05
N MET A 880 -8.43 32.13 -5.62
CA MET A 880 -8.66 32.68 -4.29
C MET A 880 -9.01 31.53 -3.35
N HIS A 881 -8.00 30.96 -2.69
CA HIS A 881 -8.22 30.01 -1.60
C HIS A 881 -8.67 30.75 -0.33
N TYR A 882 -9.16 30.00 0.66
CA TYR A 882 -9.51 30.57 1.97
C TYR A 882 -8.34 31.30 2.65
N ALA A 883 -7.10 30.85 2.40
CA ALA A 883 -5.86 31.42 2.93
C ALA A 883 -5.27 32.54 2.04
N GLY A 884 -5.95 32.90 0.94
CA GLY A 884 -5.50 33.95 0.03
C GLY A 884 -5.30 33.49 -1.41
N ARG A 885 -4.73 34.39 -2.22
CA ARG A 885 -4.55 34.21 -3.66
C ARG A 885 -3.31 33.35 -3.97
N VAL A 886 -3.49 32.31 -4.78
CA VAL A 886 -2.41 31.45 -5.28
C VAL A 886 -2.47 31.36 -6.80
N THR A 887 -1.33 31.52 -7.46
CA THR A 887 -1.19 31.33 -8.91
C THR A 887 -0.52 30.00 -9.19
N TYR A 888 -1.14 29.17 -10.03
CA TYR A 888 -0.68 27.87 -10.47
C TYR A 888 -0.16 27.94 -11.90
N GLU A 889 1.05 27.45 -12.13
CA GLU A 889 1.60 27.25 -13.47
C GLU A 889 1.37 25.78 -13.89
N ILE A 890 0.85 25.58 -15.10
CA ILE A 890 0.52 24.24 -15.63
C ILE A 890 1.61 23.66 -16.53
N ILE A 891 2.75 24.34 -16.67
CA ILE A 891 3.92 23.85 -17.41
C ILE A 891 4.44 22.57 -16.73
N GLY A 892 4.51 21.48 -17.51
CA GLY A 892 4.91 20.15 -17.01
C GLY A 892 3.88 19.47 -16.09
N ALA A 893 2.63 19.95 -16.01
CA ALA A 893 1.61 19.36 -15.15
C ALA A 893 1.19 17.94 -15.58
N ILE A 894 1.07 17.69 -16.90
CA ILE A 894 0.75 16.36 -17.46
C ILE A 894 1.84 15.36 -17.07
N GLU A 895 3.10 15.75 -17.25
CA GLU A 895 4.25 14.89 -16.94
C GLU A 895 4.32 14.57 -15.44
N LYS A 896 4.09 15.57 -14.59
CA LYS A 896 3.98 15.37 -13.13
C LYS A 896 2.81 14.47 -12.75
N ASN A 897 1.67 14.57 -13.44
CA ASN A 897 0.48 13.77 -13.15
C ASN A 897 0.59 12.33 -13.66
N LYS A 898 1.30 12.11 -14.76
CA LYS A 898 1.64 10.76 -15.24
C LYS A 898 2.44 10.00 -14.18
N ASP A 899 3.41 10.66 -13.54
CA ASP A 899 4.43 10.10 -12.60
C ASP A 899 4.88 8.68 -12.99
N SER A 900 4.86 8.36 -14.30
CA SER A 900 4.99 7.00 -14.80
C SER A 900 6.42 6.79 -15.25
N LEU A 901 7.13 5.91 -14.57
CA LEU A 901 8.43 5.44 -15.02
C LEU A 901 8.28 4.76 -16.38
N SER A 902 9.17 5.09 -17.33
CA SER A 902 9.28 4.32 -18.57
C SER A 902 9.59 2.86 -18.22
N GLN A 903 9.16 1.92 -19.07
CA GLN A 903 9.43 0.49 -18.85
C GLN A 903 10.94 0.21 -18.68
N ASN A 904 11.78 0.96 -19.41
CA ASN A 904 13.23 0.89 -19.31
C ASN A 904 13.75 1.35 -17.95
N LEU A 905 13.27 2.48 -17.43
CA LEU A 905 13.65 2.94 -16.09
C LEU A 905 13.15 1.98 -15.01
N LEU A 906 11.95 1.44 -15.16
CA LEU A 906 11.41 0.44 -14.24
C LEU A 906 12.26 -0.84 -14.26
N PHE A 907 12.72 -1.27 -15.43
CA PHE A 907 13.62 -2.40 -15.59
C PHE A 907 14.97 -2.14 -14.90
N VAL A 908 15.60 -0.99 -15.15
CA VAL A 908 16.84 -0.59 -14.46
C VAL A 908 16.65 -0.58 -12.95
N MET A 909 15.52 -0.06 -12.45
CA MET A 909 15.22 -0.10 -11.01
C MET A 909 14.96 -1.51 -10.46
N LYS A 910 14.44 -2.46 -11.27
CA LYS A 910 14.25 -3.87 -10.89
C LYS A 910 15.54 -4.68 -10.94
N SER A 911 16.45 -4.31 -11.84
CA SER A 911 17.78 -4.92 -12.02
C SER A 911 18.80 -4.37 -11.01
N CYS A 912 18.57 -3.16 -10.50
CA CYS A 912 19.37 -2.53 -9.45
C CYS A 912 19.44 -3.44 -8.21
N ARG A 913 20.64 -3.96 -7.91
CA ARG A 913 20.84 -4.86 -6.77
C ARG A 913 20.78 -4.13 -5.43
N CYS A 914 21.08 -2.83 -5.40
CA CYS A 914 20.90 -2.00 -4.21
C CYS A 914 19.42 -1.85 -3.83
N ILE A 915 18.53 -2.03 -4.81
CA ILE A 915 17.08 -2.01 -4.65
C ILE A 915 16.53 -3.44 -4.47
N ARG A 916 17.32 -4.51 -4.63
CA ARG A 916 16.84 -5.91 -4.50
C ARG A 916 16.99 -6.48 -3.11
#